data_AF-A0A923D5A8-F1
#
_entry.id   AF-A0A923D5A8-F1
#
_cell.length_a   1.000
_cell.length_b   1.000
_cell.length_c   1.000
_cell.angle_alpha   90.00
_cell.angle_beta   90.00
_cell.angle_gamma   90.00
#
_symmetry.space_group_name_H-M   'P 1'
#
loop_
_entity.id
_entity.type
_entity.pdbx_description
1 polymer ?
#
loop_
_entity_poly.entity_id
_entity_poly.type
_entity_poly.pdbx_seq_one_letter_code
_entity_poly.pdbx_strand_id
1 'polypeptide(L)'
;MEGLFFVNKKKRFFLMTVLAIVLCSAATAVADELRKIAVFPFEIHSRTDAAGLQKAVDTGLPLELLKSKFIRVIDRNAVIDAIRGRRVDEATALSVGKALGADLAITGSLSEFGDLISIDARIIDIRQGTTIPGIFAQGRGAQSMPAILTQLKTDILKRAFPDQRIAGIEFRGNIKIEAAAIHQVLKSSKGGLYSEADVAADIRAIHKMGHFQDITAEAADTPQGKIITYTVQERAMITDIVVKGNKKISKGDVEGVLTIKTRQIVNPEKVKSDVERIRGVYHSKGYYNVEITDLIEKDGDKNVRVVFNIVEGDRLYVRKISFEGNRAFREKDLKNIMKTSEKSLFSFFSDSGVLKEDELKQDIGKLNAFYLNNGFINALVGEAEVTYDQKGIAVKIRVTEGKQFRVGKIDISGDPLKISKAKLLENLTISRKDYFDREAVMKDIAYLTQACHDEGYAYAEVSPLTMAHDANQTVDITYQISKGNEVYFNRISISGNTKTRDKVIRRQLAIAEGDLYSSSNLKKSYQELNRLRYFEEVDFQTERGTKENLTDVSIRVKEKPTGLFSVGAGYSASDAAMITAQISQQNLFGRGQILSLKANIGGRSTQYELSFTEPWLFDIPLWSKFDIWNYNRQYDTYNLASSGGGATLGYPIWKSVTGYLGYRLSSDDVKDIQATASTYVKKQAGLTTTSSMTASLVRDTTDDNMFPSRGSKNSASVTYAGGFLMGDASHTKVGVYSASFFSLPLETVFGIYGRAGYLTSNSNRDVPVFERFTLGGISTLRGLRDIGPRDPKTNDLLGGLTMMVFSGEFIFPLIASAGMKGVLFYDTGNTWNSGYNFGDLRQTAGVGVRWYSPIGPLRLEYGLVLDPRKEDSPGRWEFTIGMMM
;
A
#
# COMPACT_ATOMS: atom_id res chain seq x y z
N MET A 1 41.53 -44.40 -8.25
CA MET A 1 40.61 -45.55 -8.15
C MET A 1 39.70 -45.44 -9.37
N GLU A 2 40.02 -46.01 -10.53
CA GLU A 2 40.27 -47.42 -10.89
C GLU A 2 39.02 -48.09 -11.50
N GLY A 3 39.22 -48.78 -12.62
CA GLY A 3 38.22 -49.61 -13.31
C GLY A 3 37.37 -48.89 -14.37
N LEU A 4 37.25 -49.36 -15.62
CA LEU A 4 38.17 -50.17 -16.45
C LEU A 4 37.80 -49.97 -17.95
N PHE A 5 38.68 -50.32 -18.88
CA PHE A 5 38.46 -50.21 -20.34
C PHE A 5 37.66 -51.38 -20.94
N PHE A 6 36.76 -51.09 -21.89
CA PHE A 6 36.33 -51.90 -23.07
C PHE A 6 35.17 -51.12 -23.77
N VAL A 7 34.88 -51.11 -25.08
CA VAL A 7 35.44 -51.60 -26.37
C VAL A 7 35.38 -50.37 -27.34
N ASN A 8 36.30 -50.06 -28.27
CA ASN A 8 36.37 -50.65 -29.63
C ASN A 8 37.53 -50.05 -30.47
N LYS A 9 38.39 -50.91 -31.05
CA LYS A 9 39.50 -50.50 -31.95
C LYS A 9 39.03 -49.69 -33.17
N LYS A 10 37.83 -49.96 -33.73
CA LYS A 10 37.29 -49.20 -34.87
C LYS A 10 37.05 -47.71 -34.56
N LYS A 11 36.68 -47.36 -33.32
CA LYS A 11 36.53 -45.95 -32.91
C LYS A 11 37.86 -45.25 -32.66
N ARG A 12 38.91 -45.96 -32.19
CA ARG A 12 40.26 -45.38 -32.11
C ARG A 12 40.88 -45.15 -33.49
N PHE A 13 40.64 -46.04 -34.46
CA PHE A 13 41.05 -45.78 -35.84
C PHE A 13 40.25 -44.61 -36.43
N PHE A 14 38.92 -44.58 -36.31
CA PHE A 14 38.11 -43.44 -36.79
C PHE A 14 38.50 -42.12 -36.13
N LEU A 15 38.79 -42.09 -34.82
CA LEU A 15 39.22 -40.87 -34.13
C LEU A 15 40.64 -40.44 -34.51
N MET A 16 41.58 -41.39 -34.75
CA MET A 16 42.91 -41.08 -35.30
C MET A 16 42.84 -40.65 -36.76
N THR A 17 41.96 -41.23 -37.59
CA THR A 17 41.77 -40.87 -38.99
C THR A 17 41.05 -39.54 -39.13
N VAL A 18 40.07 -39.21 -38.27
CA VAL A 18 39.45 -37.89 -38.23
C VAL A 18 40.41 -36.84 -37.68
N LEU A 19 41.20 -37.15 -36.64
CA LEU A 19 42.24 -36.23 -36.16
C LEU A 19 43.37 -36.04 -37.18
N ALA A 20 43.72 -37.07 -37.96
CA ALA A 20 44.66 -36.97 -39.08
C ALA A 20 44.07 -36.25 -40.30
N ILE A 21 42.77 -36.39 -40.61
CA ILE A 21 42.12 -35.61 -41.68
C ILE A 21 42.00 -34.13 -41.28
N VAL A 22 41.78 -33.84 -39.99
CA VAL A 22 41.78 -32.47 -39.44
C VAL A 22 43.19 -31.88 -39.28
N LEU A 23 44.25 -32.70 -39.22
CA LEU A 23 45.66 -32.25 -39.17
C LEU A 23 46.41 -32.32 -40.52
N CYS A 24 45.88 -33.03 -41.53
CA CYS A 24 46.44 -33.09 -42.88
C CYS A 24 45.73 -32.17 -43.90
N SER A 25 44.64 -31.49 -43.52
CA SER A 25 44.23 -30.25 -44.21
C SER A 25 45.10 -29.07 -43.78
N ALA A 26 46.43 -29.25 -43.82
CA ALA A 26 47.38 -28.16 -43.73
C ALA A 26 47.15 -27.28 -44.96
N ALA A 27 46.71 -26.05 -44.70
CA ALA A 27 46.24 -25.10 -45.68
C ALA A 27 47.03 -25.12 -47.00
N THR A 28 46.37 -25.50 -48.10
CA THR A 28 46.48 -24.67 -49.30
C THR A 28 45.88 -23.32 -48.96
N ALA A 29 46.68 -22.50 -48.28
CA ALA A 29 46.46 -21.08 -48.23
C ALA A 29 46.59 -20.60 -49.67
N VAL A 30 45.46 -20.58 -50.37
CA VAL A 30 45.29 -19.66 -51.49
C VAL A 30 45.50 -18.31 -50.85
N ALA A 31 46.71 -17.77 -51.01
CA ALA A 31 47.02 -16.42 -50.57
C ALA A 31 45.98 -15.53 -51.26
N ASP A 32 45.10 -14.89 -50.48
CA ASP A 32 44.07 -14.02 -51.00
C ASP A 32 44.79 -12.89 -51.75
N GLU A 33 44.80 -13.00 -53.08
CA GLU A 33 45.83 -12.38 -53.90
C GLU A 33 45.53 -10.88 -53.98
N LEU A 34 46.17 -10.12 -53.08
CA LEU A 34 45.89 -8.71 -52.81
C LEU A 34 45.70 -7.93 -54.11
N ARG A 35 44.46 -7.53 -54.37
CA ARG A 35 44.05 -6.93 -55.64
C ARG A 35 44.80 -5.62 -55.84
N LYS A 36 45.59 -5.55 -56.92
CA LYS A 36 46.47 -4.43 -57.22
C LYS A 36 45.68 -3.34 -57.93
N ILE A 37 45.53 -2.19 -57.28
CA ILE A 37 44.82 -1.04 -57.84
C ILE A 37 45.83 0.06 -58.20
N ALA A 38 45.87 0.46 -59.47
CA ALA A 38 46.57 1.67 -59.91
C ALA A 38 45.60 2.86 -59.84
N VAL A 39 45.89 3.85 -59.01
CA VAL A 39 45.15 5.12 -58.99
C VAL A 39 45.94 6.13 -59.82
N PHE A 40 45.34 6.57 -60.93
CA PHE A 40 45.91 7.57 -61.83
C PHE A 40 45.62 8.99 -61.32
N PRO A 41 46.43 9.99 -61.69
CA PRO A 41 46.12 11.39 -61.40
C PRO A 41 44.75 11.78 -61.98
N PHE A 42 43.91 12.43 -61.17
CA PHE A 42 42.61 12.93 -61.61
C PHE A 42 42.77 14.27 -62.35
N GLU A 43 42.00 14.49 -63.44
CA GLU A 43 41.92 15.82 -64.09
C GLU A 43 41.18 16.80 -63.16
N ILE A 44 41.82 17.90 -62.74
CA ILE A 44 41.23 18.87 -61.80
C ILE A 44 40.69 20.09 -62.54
N HIS A 45 39.43 20.42 -62.29
CA HIS A 45 38.73 21.60 -62.79
C HIS A 45 38.29 22.49 -61.62
N SER A 46 39.20 23.36 -61.18
CA SER A 46 38.98 24.31 -60.08
C SER A 46 39.51 25.69 -60.46
N ARG A 47 38.84 26.76 -59.98
CA ARG A 47 39.23 28.16 -60.19
C ARG A 47 40.00 28.76 -59.01
N THR A 48 40.09 28.02 -57.90
CA THR A 48 40.34 28.57 -56.57
C THR A 48 41.48 27.85 -55.83
N ASP A 49 41.49 26.51 -55.83
CA ASP A 49 42.55 25.71 -55.20
C ASP A 49 42.78 24.37 -55.93
N ALA A 50 43.26 24.45 -57.17
CA ALA A 50 43.55 23.25 -57.96
C ALA A 50 44.65 22.36 -57.32
N ALA A 51 45.64 22.97 -56.64
CA ALA A 51 46.76 22.25 -56.06
C ALA A 51 46.40 21.50 -54.76
N GLY A 52 45.60 22.12 -53.88
CA GLY A 52 45.08 21.47 -52.69
C GLY A 52 44.10 20.36 -53.01
N LEU A 53 43.20 20.57 -53.98
CA LEU A 53 42.25 19.55 -54.44
C LEU A 53 42.95 18.36 -55.11
N GLN A 54 43.97 18.58 -55.96
CA GLN A 54 44.79 17.50 -56.51
C GLN A 54 45.42 16.67 -55.37
N LYS A 55 46.08 17.33 -54.42
CA LYS A 55 46.74 16.66 -53.29
C LYS A 55 45.76 15.85 -52.44
N ALA A 56 44.55 16.38 -52.23
CA ALA A 56 43.51 15.73 -51.43
C ALA A 56 43.01 14.43 -52.07
N VAL A 57 42.75 14.40 -53.39
CA VAL A 57 42.33 13.18 -54.09
C VAL A 57 43.49 12.20 -54.23
N ASP A 58 44.63 12.66 -54.75
CA ASP A 58 45.81 11.83 -55.05
C ASP A 58 46.40 11.15 -53.82
N THR A 59 46.22 11.73 -52.62
CA THR A 59 46.67 11.12 -51.36
C THR A 59 45.53 10.41 -50.63
N GLY A 60 44.34 11.02 -50.62
CA GLY A 60 43.21 10.55 -49.82
C GLY A 60 42.54 9.29 -50.37
N LEU A 61 42.36 9.18 -51.70
CA LEU A 61 41.71 7.99 -52.28
C LEU A 61 42.55 6.72 -52.09
N PRO A 62 43.88 6.71 -52.33
CA PRO A 62 44.74 5.58 -51.96
C PRO A 62 44.65 5.19 -50.47
N LEU A 63 44.67 6.17 -49.55
CA LEU A 63 44.58 5.91 -48.12
C LEU A 63 43.22 5.27 -47.73
N GLU A 64 42.11 5.72 -48.30
CA GLU A 64 40.81 5.11 -48.06
C GLU A 64 40.72 3.67 -48.60
N LEU A 65 41.27 3.41 -49.79
CA LEU A 65 41.34 2.07 -50.38
C LEU A 65 42.17 1.11 -49.51
N LEU A 66 43.34 1.56 -49.02
CA LEU A 66 44.25 0.80 -48.15
C LEU A 66 43.65 0.40 -46.78
N LYS A 67 42.56 1.03 -46.32
CA LYS A 67 41.81 0.55 -45.14
C LYS A 67 41.13 -0.81 -45.34
N SER A 68 41.20 -1.39 -46.54
CA SER A 68 40.54 -2.66 -46.91
C SER A 68 41.60 -3.74 -47.08
N LYS A 69 41.56 -4.79 -46.24
CA LYS A 69 42.66 -5.76 -46.10
C LYS A 69 42.98 -6.59 -47.36
N PHE A 70 42.08 -6.63 -48.34
CA PHE A 70 42.21 -7.42 -49.58
C PHE A 70 42.79 -6.60 -50.77
N ILE A 71 43.26 -5.38 -50.53
CA ILE A 71 43.67 -4.42 -51.57
C ILE A 71 45.13 -4.01 -51.38
N ARG A 72 45.86 -3.90 -52.48
CA ARG A 72 47.16 -3.25 -52.54
C ARG A 72 47.12 -2.12 -53.56
N VAL A 73 47.31 -0.88 -53.13
CA VAL A 73 47.46 0.25 -54.06
C VAL A 73 48.89 0.26 -54.60
N ILE A 74 49.05 0.44 -55.91
CA ILE A 74 50.36 0.57 -56.57
C ILE A 74 50.95 1.95 -56.24
N ASP A 75 52.28 2.01 -56.10
CA ASP A 75 52.98 3.26 -55.77
C ASP A 75 52.70 4.37 -56.79
N ARG A 76 52.37 5.57 -56.30
CA ARG A 76 51.96 6.71 -57.12
C ARG A 76 53.07 7.18 -58.07
N ASN A 77 54.33 7.12 -57.65
CA ASN A 77 55.44 7.55 -58.51
C ASN A 77 55.61 6.54 -59.66
N ALA A 78 55.50 5.25 -59.39
CA ALA A 78 55.51 4.21 -60.44
C ALA A 78 54.37 4.39 -61.47
N VAL A 79 53.18 4.85 -61.05
CA VAL A 79 52.08 5.22 -61.96
C VAL A 79 52.46 6.45 -62.81
N ILE A 80 52.97 7.52 -62.19
CA ILE A 80 53.36 8.76 -62.88
C ILE A 80 54.48 8.52 -63.90
N ASP A 81 55.53 7.79 -63.51
CA ASP A 81 56.68 7.48 -64.37
C ASP A 81 56.29 6.63 -65.58
N ALA A 82 55.33 5.70 -65.42
CA ALA A 82 54.82 4.87 -66.50
C ALA A 82 53.88 5.62 -67.47
N ILE A 83 53.21 6.68 -67.03
CA ILE A 83 52.43 7.56 -67.91
C ILE A 83 53.34 8.28 -68.92
N ARG A 84 54.57 8.67 -68.52
CA ARG A 84 55.55 9.39 -69.36
C ARG A 84 55.00 10.67 -70.00
N GLY A 85 54.20 11.44 -69.25
CA GLY A 85 53.59 12.69 -69.71
C GLY A 85 52.48 12.56 -70.75
N ARG A 86 52.01 11.34 -71.08
CA ARG A 86 50.82 11.12 -71.91
C ARG A 86 49.56 11.58 -71.19
N ARG A 87 48.53 12.01 -71.94
CA ARG A 87 47.20 12.28 -71.37
C ARG A 87 46.61 10.99 -70.80
N VAL A 88 45.97 11.07 -69.63
CA VAL A 88 45.33 9.92 -68.99
C VAL A 88 43.96 9.66 -69.63
N ASP A 89 43.97 8.95 -70.76
CA ASP A 89 42.78 8.36 -71.37
C ASP A 89 42.66 6.85 -71.07
N GLU A 90 41.57 6.22 -71.50
CA GLU A 90 41.29 4.80 -71.25
C GLU A 90 42.36 3.87 -71.85
N ALA A 91 42.88 4.19 -73.04
CA ALA A 91 43.95 3.44 -73.68
C ALA A 91 45.29 3.56 -72.92
N THR A 92 45.60 4.75 -72.40
CA THR A 92 46.77 5.00 -71.57
C THR A 92 46.64 4.31 -70.22
N ALA A 93 45.48 4.39 -69.56
CA ALA A 93 45.22 3.72 -68.29
C ALA A 93 45.27 2.18 -68.42
N LEU A 94 44.73 1.62 -69.50
CA LEU A 94 44.80 0.18 -69.77
C LEU A 94 46.24 -0.28 -70.06
N SER A 95 46.99 0.44 -70.90
CA SER A 95 48.37 0.07 -71.24
C SER A 95 49.34 0.22 -70.07
N VAL A 96 49.21 1.30 -69.29
CA VAL A 96 50.01 1.53 -68.06
C VAL A 96 49.61 0.55 -66.95
N GLY A 97 48.31 0.29 -66.77
CA GLY A 97 47.83 -0.69 -65.80
C GLY A 97 48.38 -2.10 -66.05
N LYS A 98 48.41 -2.54 -67.32
CA LYS A 98 49.05 -3.81 -67.72
C LYS A 98 50.55 -3.81 -67.42
N ALA A 99 51.27 -2.74 -67.75
CA ALA A 99 52.71 -2.62 -67.50
C ALA A 99 53.08 -2.66 -66.01
N LEU A 100 52.22 -2.14 -65.13
CA LEU A 100 52.42 -2.13 -63.67
C LEU A 100 51.85 -3.37 -62.97
N GLY A 101 51.24 -4.31 -63.71
CA GLY A 101 50.60 -5.49 -63.14
C GLY A 101 49.43 -5.17 -62.22
N ALA A 102 48.64 -4.14 -62.54
CA ALA A 102 47.40 -3.81 -61.85
C ALA A 102 46.27 -4.76 -62.27
N ASP A 103 45.41 -5.18 -61.33
CA ASP A 103 44.12 -5.80 -61.65
C ASP A 103 43.11 -4.75 -62.13
N LEU A 104 43.18 -3.54 -61.56
CA LEU A 104 42.23 -2.45 -61.79
C LEU A 104 42.98 -1.11 -61.92
N ALA A 105 42.55 -0.28 -62.86
CA ALA A 105 42.94 1.13 -62.92
C ALA A 105 41.76 2.04 -62.56
N ILE A 106 42.03 3.08 -61.78
CA ILE A 106 41.07 4.12 -61.42
C ILE A 106 41.58 5.44 -61.98
N THR A 107 40.75 6.10 -62.78
CA THR A 107 40.99 7.42 -63.39
C THR A 107 39.73 8.26 -63.24
N GLY A 108 39.81 9.58 -63.39
CA GLY A 108 38.65 10.44 -63.23
C GLY A 108 38.96 11.92 -63.32
N SER A 109 37.96 12.72 -62.98
CA SER A 109 38.10 14.17 -62.80
C SER A 109 37.45 14.64 -61.50
N LEU A 110 37.93 15.77 -60.99
CA LEU A 110 37.29 16.52 -59.90
C LEU A 110 36.90 17.89 -60.45
N SER A 111 35.66 18.30 -60.21
CA SER A 111 35.15 19.62 -60.61
C SER A 111 34.64 20.41 -59.40
N GLU A 112 35.07 21.67 -59.29
CA GLU A 112 34.63 22.63 -58.27
C GLU A 112 33.68 23.67 -58.91
N PHE A 113 32.43 23.69 -58.44
CA PHE A 113 31.38 24.59 -58.89
C PHE A 113 30.85 25.43 -57.71
N GLY A 114 31.51 26.55 -57.45
CA GLY A 114 31.23 27.37 -56.26
C GLY A 114 31.62 26.62 -55.00
N ASP A 115 30.65 26.32 -54.13
CA ASP A 115 30.86 25.51 -52.91
C ASP A 115 30.65 24.00 -53.15
N LEU A 116 30.28 23.56 -54.37
CA LEU A 116 30.08 22.15 -54.69
C LEU A 116 31.37 21.52 -55.25
N ILE A 117 31.81 20.41 -54.66
CA ILE A 117 32.88 19.56 -55.20
C ILE A 117 32.24 18.26 -55.70
N SER A 118 32.47 17.90 -56.97
CA SER A 118 32.12 16.59 -57.54
C SER A 118 33.39 15.85 -57.94
N ILE A 119 33.46 14.55 -57.65
CA ILE A 119 34.50 13.64 -58.16
C ILE A 119 33.82 12.56 -58.99
N ASP A 120 34.19 12.49 -60.26
CA ASP A 120 33.73 11.51 -61.23
C ASP A 120 34.88 10.53 -61.51
N ALA A 121 34.76 9.28 -61.07
CA ALA A 121 35.77 8.25 -61.28
C ALA A 121 35.26 7.10 -62.17
N ARG A 122 36.15 6.57 -63.00
CA ARG A 122 35.98 5.41 -63.86
C ARG A 122 36.90 4.29 -63.37
N ILE A 123 36.41 3.07 -63.44
CA ILE A 123 37.13 1.87 -63.01
C ILE A 123 37.31 1.00 -64.24
N ILE A 124 38.55 0.64 -64.55
CA ILE A 124 38.92 -0.14 -65.73
C ILE A 124 39.45 -1.48 -65.23
N ASP A 125 38.78 -2.60 -65.56
CA ASP A 125 39.34 -3.93 -65.29
C ASP A 125 40.44 -4.19 -66.34
N ILE A 126 41.68 -4.30 -65.86
CA ILE A 126 42.87 -4.42 -66.70
C ILE A 126 42.97 -5.81 -67.35
N ARG A 127 42.36 -6.82 -66.74
CA ARG A 127 42.36 -8.22 -67.19
C ARG A 127 41.29 -8.44 -68.26
N GLN A 128 40.10 -7.88 -68.06
CA GLN A 128 38.99 -7.94 -69.03
C GLN A 128 39.10 -6.89 -70.15
N GLY A 129 39.81 -5.79 -69.91
CA GLY A 129 39.92 -4.67 -70.86
C GLY A 129 38.64 -3.84 -70.98
N THR A 130 37.78 -3.89 -69.96
CA THR A 130 36.45 -3.26 -69.96
C THR A 130 36.36 -2.15 -68.91
N THR A 131 35.78 -1.02 -69.28
CA THR A 131 35.43 0.06 -68.34
C THR A 131 34.10 -0.23 -67.65
N ILE A 132 34.13 -0.31 -66.32
CA ILE A 132 32.95 -0.41 -65.47
C ILE A 132 32.29 0.98 -65.40
N PRO A 133 30.94 1.08 -65.44
CA PRO A 133 30.23 2.36 -65.42
C PRO A 133 30.69 3.30 -64.31
N GLY A 134 30.89 4.57 -64.67
CA GLY A 134 31.42 5.60 -63.78
C GLY A 134 30.64 5.77 -62.48
N ILE A 135 31.38 6.06 -61.42
CA ILE A 135 30.88 6.48 -60.11
C ILE A 135 31.09 7.98 -59.99
N PHE A 136 30.17 8.66 -59.31
CA PHE A 136 30.36 10.05 -58.92
C PHE A 136 30.04 10.21 -57.43
N ALA A 137 30.75 11.09 -56.75
CA ALA A 137 30.51 11.45 -55.36
C ALA A 137 30.64 12.98 -55.23
N GLN A 138 29.71 13.61 -54.52
CA GLN A 138 29.64 15.06 -54.39
C GLN A 138 29.43 15.51 -52.95
N GLY A 139 29.93 16.70 -52.61
CA GLY A 139 29.79 17.31 -51.30
C GLY A 139 29.98 18.82 -51.34
N ARG A 140 29.65 19.50 -50.23
CA ARG A 140 29.79 20.96 -50.10
C ARG A 140 31.00 21.34 -49.27
N GLY A 141 31.81 22.25 -49.78
CA GLY A 141 33.04 22.75 -49.19
C GLY A 141 34.16 21.70 -49.08
N ALA A 142 35.41 22.18 -48.96
CA ALA A 142 36.59 21.32 -48.84
C ALA A 142 36.53 20.35 -47.64
N GLN A 143 35.80 20.69 -46.58
CA GLN A 143 35.63 19.80 -45.41
C GLN A 143 34.81 18.53 -45.71
N SER A 144 34.03 18.49 -46.79
CA SER A 144 33.30 17.28 -47.20
C SER A 144 34.19 16.22 -47.84
N MET A 145 35.44 16.56 -48.23
CA MET A 145 36.36 15.68 -48.96
C MET A 145 36.56 14.29 -48.33
N PRO A 146 36.76 14.11 -47.00
CA PRO A 146 36.90 12.78 -46.41
C PRO A 146 35.65 11.90 -46.57
N ALA A 147 34.46 12.51 -46.54
CA ALA A 147 33.20 11.81 -46.75
C ALA A 147 33.01 11.44 -48.23
N ILE A 148 33.31 12.36 -49.16
CA ILE A 148 33.32 12.09 -50.61
C ILE A 148 34.25 10.91 -50.92
N LEU A 149 35.49 10.92 -50.39
CA LEU A 149 36.47 9.86 -50.62
C LEU A 149 36.05 8.53 -49.99
N THR A 150 35.42 8.53 -48.80
CA THR A 150 34.89 7.33 -48.16
C THR A 150 33.73 6.72 -48.96
N GLN A 151 32.83 7.56 -49.50
CA GLN A 151 31.76 7.13 -50.38
C GLN A 151 32.31 6.60 -51.71
N LEU A 152 33.20 7.34 -52.35
CA LEU A 152 33.86 6.95 -53.60
C LEU A 152 34.56 5.60 -53.44
N LYS A 153 35.37 5.43 -52.38
CA LYS A 153 35.95 4.14 -51.99
C LYS A 153 34.87 3.06 -51.90
N THR A 154 33.82 3.28 -51.11
CA THR A 154 32.76 2.29 -50.91
C THR A 154 32.11 1.84 -52.22
N ASP A 155 31.86 2.78 -53.13
CA ASP A 155 31.22 2.51 -54.42
C ASP A 155 32.18 1.95 -55.47
N ILE A 156 33.49 2.27 -55.41
CA ILE A 156 34.55 1.53 -56.12
C ILE A 156 34.48 0.07 -55.71
N LEU A 157 34.56 -0.22 -54.42
CA LEU A 157 34.70 -1.59 -53.94
C LEU A 157 33.46 -2.45 -54.24
N LYS A 158 32.25 -1.89 -54.08
CA LYS A 158 31.00 -2.59 -54.43
C LYS A 158 30.89 -2.95 -55.91
N ARG A 159 31.49 -2.16 -56.81
CA ARG A 159 31.45 -2.40 -58.27
C ARG A 159 32.62 -3.23 -58.78
N ALA A 160 33.81 -3.05 -58.19
CA ALA A 160 35.04 -3.74 -58.59
C ALA A 160 35.19 -5.14 -57.97
N PHE A 161 34.56 -5.39 -56.81
CA PHE A 161 34.65 -6.67 -56.07
C PHE A 161 33.26 -7.24 -55.76
N PRO A 162 32.51 -7.68 -56.79
CA PRO A 162 31.18 -8.27 -56.61
C PRO A 162 31.21 -9.56 -55.77
N ASP A 163 32.35 -10.26 -55.74
CA ASP A 163 32.65 -11.42 -54.90
C ASP A 163 32.67 -11.08 -53.40
N GLN A 164 33.09 -9.87 -53.02
CA GLN A 164 33.14 -9.41 -51.62
C GLN A 164 31.81 -8.77 -51.14
N ARG A 165 30.79 -8.77 -51.99
CA ARG A 165 29.46 -8.23 -51.66
C ARG A 165 28.63 -9.27 -50.88
N ILE A 166 27.86 -8.83 -49.90
CA ILE A 166 26.92 -9.70 -49.18
C ILE A 166 25.72 -10.00 -50.09
N ALA A 167 25.68 -11.20 -50.66
CA ALA A 167 24.60 -11.66 -51.54
C ALA A 167 23.30 -11.95 -50.76
N GLY A 168 23.43 -12.44 -49.53
CA GLY A 168 22.32 -12.78 -48.64
C GLY A 168 22.76 -12.92 -47.19
N ILE A 169 21.79 -12.85 -46.29
CA ILE A 169 21.94 -13.16 -44.87
C ILE A 169 20.88 -14.21 -44.54
N GLU A 170 21.32 -15.35 -44.01
CA GLU A 170 20.46 -16.46 -43.58
C GLU A 170 20.52 -16.62 -42.06
N PHE A 171 19.43 -17.12 -41.48
CA PHE A 171 19.35 -17.50 -40.07
C PHE A 171 18.96 -18.97 -39.96
N ARG A 172 19.61 -19.71 -39.06
CA ARG A 172 19.33 -21.13 -38.81
C ARG A 172 19.17 -21.36 -37.30
N GLY A 173 18.24 -22.22 -36.92
CA GLY A 173 18.01 -22.60 -35.51
C GLY A 173 17.07 -21.68 -34.71
N ASN A 174 16.74 -20.50 -35.25
CA ASN A 174 15.60 -19.70 -34.77
C ASN A 174 14.28 -20.39 -35.16
N ILE A 175 13.29 -20.34 -34.26
CA ILE A 175 11.98 -21.00 -34.40
C ILE A 175 10.88 -20.07 -33.90
N LYS A 176 11.04 -19.51 -32.70
CA LYS A 176 10.06 -18.60 -32.08
C LYS A 176 10.43 -17.13 -32.26
N ILE A 177 11.71 -16.82 -32.43
CA ILE A 177 12.17 -15.49 -32.84
C ILE A 177 12.20 -15.43 -34.37
N GLU A 178 11.39 -14.55 -34.95
CA GLU A 178 11.36 -14.35 -36.40
C GLU A 178 12.69 -13.80 -36.92
N ALA A 179 13.12 -14.31 -38.08
CA ALA A 179 14.35 -13.86 -38.75
C ALA A 179 14.37 -12.33 -38.97
N ALA A 180 13.22 -11.71 -39.22
CA ALA A 180 13.09 -10.25 -39.36
C ALA A 180 13.51 -9.48 -38.09
N ALA A 181 13.17 -9.98 -36.90
CA ALA A 181 13.56 -9.34 -35.64
C ALA A 181 15.06 -9.45 -35.37
N ILE A 182 15.69 -10.57 -35.76
CA ILE A 182 17.15 -10.73 -35.69
C ILE A 182 17.82 -9.81 -36.72
N HIS A 183 17.25 -9.67 -37.92
CA HIS A 183 17.80 -8.82 -38.97
C HIS A 183 17.84 -7.32 -38.60
N GLN A 184 16.89 -6.84 -37.78
CA GLN A 184 16.84 -5.43 -37.33
C GLN A 184 18.02 -5.02 -36.43
N VAL A 185 18.69 -5.96 -35.75
CA VAL A 185 19.83 -5.65 -34.87
C VAL A 185 21.20 -5.82 -35.56
N LEU A 186 21.22 -6.23 -36.84
CA LEU A 186 22.45 -6.40 -37.60
C LEU A 186 22.97 -5.07 -38.17
N LYS A 187 24.29 -4.94 -38.17
CA LYS A 187 25.06 -3.96 -38.91
C LYS A 187 25.37 -4.45 -40.33
N SER A 188 25.55 -5.77 -40.53
CA SER A 188 25.67 -6.36 -41.86
C SER A 188 24.34 -6.30 -42.61
N SER A 189 24.38 -5.99 -43.91
CA SER A 189 23.17 -5.85 -44.74
C SER A 189 23.37 -6.41 -46.15
N LYS A 190 22.30 -6.95 -46.73
CA LYS A 190 22.29 -7.46 -48.10
C LYS A 190 22.69 -6.36 -49.08
N GLY A 191 23.70 -6.62 -49.89
CA GLY A 191 24.27 -5.69 -50.86
C GLY A 191 25.38 -4.79 -50.30
N GLY A 192 25.67 -4.84 -48.99
CA GLY A 192 26.87 -4.26 -48.38
C GLY A 192 28.14 -5.04 -48.71
N LEU A 193 29.29 -4.57 -48.22
CA LEU A 193 30.57 -5.29 -48.31
C LEU A 193 30.74 -6.19 -47.09
N TYR A 194 31.35 -7.37 -47.29
CA TYR A 194 31.66 -8.28 -46.19
C TYR A 194 32.77 -7.73 -45.28
N SER A 195 32.62 -7.93 -43.97
CA SER A 195 33.51 -7.39 -42.94
C SER A 195 33.41 -8.22 -41.66
N GLU A 196 34.50 -8.90 -41.29
CA GLU A 196 34.57 -9.71 -40.06
C GLU A 196 34.28 -8.91 -38.79
N ALA A 197 34.67 -7.62 -38.77
CA ALA A 197 34.42 -6.72 -37.66
C ALA A 197 32.91 -6.43 -37.47
N ASP A 198 32.16 -6.41 -38.57
CA ASP A 198 30.71 -6.21 -38.55
C ASP A 198 29.98 -7.50 -38.20
N VAL A 199 30.42 -8.67 -38.71
CA VAL A 199 29.92 -9.99 -38.25
C VAL A 199 30.15 -10.19 -36.75
N ALA A 200 31.31 -9.80 -36.22
CA ALA A 200 31.58 -9.86 -34.77
C ALA A 200 30.71 -8.87 -33.97
N ALA A 201 30.34 -7.73 -34.55
CA ALA A 201 29.39 -6.79 -33.93
C ALA A 201 27.96 -7.35 -33.94
N ASP A 202 27.56 -8.00 -35.02
CA ASP A 202 26.28 -8.67 -35.20
C ASP A 202 26.08 -9.78 -34.16
N ILE A 203 27.05 -10.69 -33.98
CA ILE A 203 26.99 -11.74 -32.94
C ILE A 203 26.75 -11.12 -31.55
N ARG A 204 27.44 -10.01 -31.21
CA ARG A 204 27.22 -9.29 -29.94
C ARG A 204 25.83 -8.65 -29.85
N ALA A 205 25.30 -8.13 -30.96
CA ALA A 205 23.96 -7.54 -31.01
C ALA A 205 22.87 -8.60 -30.83
N ILE A 206 22.98 -9.74 -31.52
CA ILE A 206 22.09 -10.91 -31.38
C ILE A 206 22.15 -11.46 -29.94
N HIS A 207 23.36 -11.56 -29.35
CA HIS A 207 23.50 -12.01 -27.95
C HIS A 207 22.84 -11.05 -26.96
N LYS A 208 22.91 -9.73 -27.21
CA LYS A 208 22.28 -8.69 -26.38
C LYS A 208 20.74 -8.76 -26.39
N MET A 209 20.12 -9.42 -27.37
CA MET A 209 18.67 -9.70 -27.36
C MET A 209 18.27 -10.64 -26.21
N GLY A 210 19.21 -11.43 -25.65
CA GLY A 210 18.97 -12.32 -24.50
C GLY A 210 18.13 -13.57 -24.82
N HIS A 211 17.72 -13.78 -26.07
CA HIS A 211 16.89 -14.90 -26.50
C HIS A 211 17.67 -16.18 -26.83
N PHE A 212 18.99 -16.09 -27.00
CA PHE A 212 19.83 -17.18 -27.49
C PHE A 212 20.87 -17.61 -26.45
N GLN A 213 21.23 -18.90 -26.47
CA GLN A 213 22.24 -19.52 -25.61
C GLN A 213 23.61 -19.52 -26.28
N ASP A 214 23.63 -19.84 -27.58
CA ASP A 214 24.83 -19.88 -28.41
C ASP A 214 24.51 -19.29 -29.80
N ILE A 215 25.51 -18.63 -30.39
CA ILE A 215 25.40 -17.87 -31.65
C ILE A 215 26.72 -18.02 -32.41
N THR A 216 26.68 -18.68 -33.57
CA THR A 216 27.80 -18.77 -34.50
C THR A 216 27.46 -18.11 -35.84
N ALA A 217 28.48 -17.72 -36.58
CA ALA A 217 28.33 -17.12 -37.91
C ALA A 217 29.34 -17.75 -38.87
N GLU A 218 28.87 -18.14 -40.05
CA GLU A 218 29.67 -18.70 -41.13
C GLU A 218 29.45 -17.88 -42.40
N ALA A 219 30.52 -17.60 -43.15
CA ALA A 219 30.46 -16.89 -44.42
C ALA A 219 30.88 -17.82 -45.55
N ALA A 220 29.99 -18.05 -46.52
CA ALA A 220 30.23 -18.92 -47.66
C ALA A 220 30.35 -18.11 -48.96
N ASP A 221 31.34 -18.45 -49.79
CA ASP A 221 31.53 -17.85 -51.11
C ASP A 221 30.54 -18.43 -52.13
N THR A 222 29.91 -17.56 -52.91
CA THR A 222 28.99 -17.94 -53.99
C THR A 222 29.28 -17.13 -55.25
N PRO A 223 28.83 -17.58 -56.45
CA PRO A 223 28.96 -16.81 -57.70
C PRO A 223 28.28 -15.42 -57.68
N GLN A 224 27.50 -15.11 -56.65
CA GLN A 224 26.75 -13.85 -56.49
C GLN A 224 27.30 -12.96 -55.37
N GLY A 225 28.39 -13.37 -54.70
CA GLY A 225 28.96 -12.74 -53.52
C GLY A 225 29.00 -13.69 -52.30
N LYS A 226 29.27 -13.17 -51.10
CA LYS A 226 29.26 -13.94 -49.85
C LYS A 226 27.85 -14.05 -49.24
N ILE A 227 27.48 -15.23 -48.75
CA ILE A 227 26.28 -15.43 -47.92
C ILE A 227 26.72 -15.61 -46.46
N ILE A 228 26.16 -14.80 -45.55
CA ILE A 228 26.41 -14.92 -44.10
C ILE A 228 25.28 -15.74 -43.49
N THR A 229 25.60 -16.86 -42.86
CA THR A 229 24.64 -17.70 -42.14
C THR A 229 24.87 -17.57 -40.63
N TYR A 230 23.90 -17.00 -39.93
CA TYR A 230 23.88 -16.96 -38.47
C TYR A 230 23.14 -18.18 -37.92
N THR A 231 23.85 -19.06 -37.22
CA THR A 231 23.25 -20.22 -36.54
C THR A 231 23.05 -19.88 -35.06
N VAL A 232 21.81 -19.95 -34.59
CA VAL A 232 21.42 -19.53 -33.23
C VAL A 232 20.69 -20.65 -32.47
N GLN A 233 21.07 -20.85 -31.22
CA GLN A 233 20.37 -21.75 -30.31
C GLN A 233 19.45 -20.96 -29.37
N GLU A 234 18.15 -20.92 -29.65
CA GLU A 234 17.16 -20.31 -28.75
C GLU A 234 17.19 -20.92 -27.34
N ARG A 235 17.12 -20.07 -26.31
CA ARG A 235 16.97 -20.49 -24.91
C ARG A 235 15.59 -21.10 -24.68
N ALA A 236 15.52 -22.13 -23.84
CA ALA A 236 14.26 -22.77 -23.49
C ALA A 236 13.33 -21.82 -22.72
N MET A 237 12.01 -21.98 -22.94
CA MET A 237 10.98 -21.25 -22.20
C MET A 237 10.26 -22.12 -21.18
N ILE A 238 9.87 -21.51 -20.07
CA ILE A 238 9.10 -22.11 -18.99
C ILE A 238 7.67 -22.33 -19.48
N THR A 239 7.26 -23.59 -19.69
CA THR A 239 5.86 -23.94 -20.01
C THR A 239 4.98 -23.88 -18.78
N ASP A 240 5.46 -24.50 -17.69
CA ASP A 240 4.72 -24.68 -16.45
C ASP A 240 5.67 -24.61 -15.24
N ILE A 241 5.10 -24.25 -14.08
CA ILE A 241 5.80 -24.17 -12.80
C ILE A 241 5.05 -25.06 -11.80
N VAL A 242 5.69 -26.13 -11.34
CA VAL A 242 5.05 -27.14 -10.49
C VAL A 242 5.68 -27.16 -9.12
N VAL A 243 4.94 -26.65 -8.13
CA VAL A 243 5.26 -26.83 -6.71
C VAL A 243 4.73 -28.20 -6.27
N LYS A 244 5.59 -29.03 -5.65
CA LYS A 244 5.24 -30.34 -5.09
C LYS A 244 5.65 -30.39 -3.61
N GLY A 245 4.84 -31.06 -2.80
CA GLY A 245 5.14 -31.33 -1.38
C GLY A 245 4.63 -30.29 -0.38
N ASN A 246 4.09 -29.15 -0.85
CA ASN A 246 3.47 -28.15 0.01
C ASN A 246 2.11 -28.62 0.56
N LYS A 247 2.07 -29.11 1.80
CA LYS A 247 0.86 -29.54 2.52
C LYS A 247 0.50 -28.59 3.68
N LYS A 248 1.49 -27.89 4.25
CA LYS A 248 1.33 -26.91 5.34
C LYS A 248 1.16 -25.48 4.81
N ILE A 249 1.70 -25.16 3.63
CA ILE A 249 1.57 -23.85 2.98
C ILE A 249 0.74 -23.94 1.69
N SER A 250 -0.15 -22.96 1.50
CA SER A 250 -1.01 -22.86 0.31
C SER A 250 -0.15 -22.74 -0.95
N LYS A 251 -0.61 -23.34 -2.07
CA LYS A 251 0.11 -23.23 -3.34
C LYS A 251 0.22 -21.77 -3.80
N GLY A 252 -0.82 -20.96 -3.59
CA GLY A 252 -0.84 -19.53 -3.94
C GLY A 252 0.16 -18.68 -3.14
N ASP A 253 0.41 -19.01 -1.87
CA ASP A 253 1.41 -18.31 -1.05
C ASP A 253 2.83 -18.54 -1.59
N VAL A 254 3.10 -19.77 -2.07
CA VAL A 254 4.40 -20.15 -2.66
C VAL A 254 4.57 -19.54 -4.05
N GLU A 255 3.54 -19.60 -4.90
CA GLU A 255 3.58 -19.02 -6.25
C GLU A 255 3.62 -17.49 -6.23
N GLY A 256 3.00 -16.85 -5.24
CA GLY A 256 2.95 -15.39 -5.10
C GLY A 256 4.31 -14.71 -4.86
N VAL A 257 5.32 -15.45 -4.40
CA VAL A 257 6.69 -14.94 -4.19
C VAL A 257 7.65 -15.25 -5.34
N LEU A 258 7.23 -16.01 -6.36
CA LEU A 258 8.09 -16.36 -7.49
C LEU A 258 8.32 -15.14 -8.41
N THR A 259 9.56 -14.97 -8.85
CA THR A 259 9.92 -13.97 -9.87
C THR A 259 9.89 -14.55 -11.29
N ILE A 260 10.08 -15.87 -11.44
CA ILE A 260 9.83 -16.58 -12.69
C ILE A 260 8.34 -16.64 -13.01
N LYS A 261 7.98 -16.58 -14.30
CA LYS A 261 6.61 -16.77 -14.79
C LYS A 261 6.60 -17.72 -15.99
N THR A 262 5.49 -18.43 -16.18
CA THR A 262 5.22 -19.19 -17.40
C THR A 262 5.33 -18.29 -18.64
N ARG A 263 5.76 -18.86 -19.77
CA ARG A 263 6.04 -18.17 -21.06
C ARG A 263 7.22 -17.18 -21.02
N GLN A 264 8.07 -17.23 -19.98
CA GLN A 264 9.35 -16.54 -19.96
C GLN A 264 10.50 -17.50 -20.29
N ILE A 265 11.63 -16.94 -20.74
CA ILE A 265 12.88 -17.68 -20.90
C ILE A 265 13.38 -18.12 -19.52
N VAL A 266 13.81 -19.38 -19.41
CA VAL A 266 14.36 -19.91 -18.15
C VAL A 266 15.68 -19.20 -17.81
N ASN A 267 15.79 -18.69 -16.59
CA ASN A 267 17.03 -18.18 -16.03
C ASN A 267 17.35 -18.97 -14.75
N PRO A 268 18.38 -19.83 -14.74
CA PRO A 268 18.77 -20.63 -13.58
C PRO A 268 19.09 -19.80 -12.32
N GLU A 269 19.60 -18.58 -12.46
CA GLU A 269 19.88 -17.68 -11.33
C GLU A 269 18.58 -17.20 -10.67
N LYS A 270 17.54 -16.92 -11.47
CA LYS A 270 16.22 -16.58 -10.94
C LYS A 270 15.55 -17.77 -10.27
N VAL A 271 15.67 -18.97 -10.85
CA VAL A 271 15.15 -20.21 -10.22
C VAL A 271 15.78 -20.41 -8.83
N LYS A 272 17.12 -20.26 -8.71
CA LYS A 272 17.80 -20.31 -7.41
C LYS A 272 17.40 -19.17 -6.47
N SER A 273 17.25 -17.95 -6.96
CA SER A 273 16.76 -16.83 -6.15
C SER A 273 15.34 -17.07 -5.63
N ASP A 274 14.49 -17.74 -6.41
CA ASP A 274 13.14 -18.08 -6.01
C ASP A 274 13.11 -19.25 -5.00
N VAL A 275 14.03 -20.21 -5.06
CA VAL A 275 14.23 -21.20 -3.96
C VAL A 275 14.46 -20.50 -2.62
N GLU A 276 15.31 -19.48 -2.59
CA GLU A 276 15.57 -18.69 -1.37
C GLU A 276 14.33 -17.89 -0.92
N ARG A 277 13.54 -17.33 -1.85
CA ARG A 277 12.26 -16.67 -1.53
C ARG A 277 11.24 -17.63 -0.92
N ILE A 278 11.08 -18.82 -1.51
CA ILE A 278 10.22 -19.87 -0.97
C ILE A 278 10.70 -20.24 0.44
N ARG A 279 12.01 -20.45 0.65
CA ARG A 279 12.58 -20.72 1.98
C ARG A 279 12.21 -19.64 3.00
N GLY A 280 12.32 -18.37 2.62
CA GLY A 280 11.89 -17.23 3.43
C GLY A 280 10.41 -17.29 3.85
N VAL A 281 9.50 -17.68 2.94
CA VAL A 281 8.07 -17.89 3.27
C VAL A 281 7.89 -19.00 4.30
N TYR A 282 8.57 -20.13 4.16
CA TYR A 282 8.52 -21.22 5.13
C TYR A 282 9.11 -20.82 6.50
N HIS A 283 10.25 -20.15 6.52
CA HIS A 283 10.87 -19.60 7.73
C HIS A 283 9.93 -18.62 8.45
N SER A 284 9.29 -17.70 7.73
CA SER A 284 8.33 -16.73 8.31
C SER A 284 7.11 -17.37 8.99
N LYS A 285 6.80 -18.62 8.64
CA LYS A 285 5.74 -19.42 9.27
C LYS A 285 6.28 -20.41 10.32
N GLY A 286 7.59 -20.48 10.55
CA GLY A 286 8.25 -21.32 11.55
C GLY A 286 8.79 -22.67 11.03
N TYR A 287 8.82 -22.89 9.72
CA TYR A 287 9.35 -24.12 9.10
C TYR A 287 10.81 -23.91 8.69
N TYR A 288 11.72 -23.98 9.66
CA TYR A 288 13.17 -23.77 9.45
C TYR A 288 13.91 -25.01 8.92
N ASN A 289 13.35 -26.21 9.12
CA ASN A 289 13.91 -27.48 8.61
C ASN A 289 13.34 -27.81 7.22
N VAL A 290 13.07 -26.79 6.39
CA VAL A 290 12.50 -26.95 5.06
C VAL A 290 13.61 -27.25 4.04
N GLU A 291 13.49 -28.36 3.33
CA GLU A 291 14.36 -28.66 2.20
C GLU A 291 13.62 -28.36 0.90
N ILE A 292 14.24 -27.57 0.02
CA ILE A 292 13.68 -27.17 -1.27
C ILE A 292 14.70 -27.50 -2.35
N THR A 293 14.29 -28.30 -3.32
CA THR A 293 15.12 -28.67 -4.48
C THR A 293 14.44 -28.22 -5.77
N ASP A 294 15.21 -27.53 -6.62
CA ASP A 294 14.79 -27.15 -7.97
C ASP A 294 15.20 -28.20 -9.00
N LEU A 295 14.27 -28.54 -9.90
CA LEU A 295 14.50 -29.40 -11.06
C LEU A 295 13.98 -28.70 -12.31
N ILE A 296 14.82 -28.62 -13.34
CA ILE A 296 14.44 -28.09 -14.65
C ILE A 296 14.25 -29.30 -15.59
N GLU A 297 13.01 -29.77 -15.69
CA GLU A 297 12.63 -30.91 -16.54
C GLU A 297 12.45 -30.42 -18.00
N LYS A 298 12.88 -31.22 -18.99
CA LYS A 298 12.59 -30.94 -20.41
C LYS A 298 11.14 -31.32 -20.73
N ASP A 299 10.40 -30.40 -21.36
CA ASP A 299 8.97 -30.54 -21.67
C ASP A 299 8.74 -30.49 -23.20
N GLY A 300 9.49 -31.34 -23.92
CA GLY A 300 9.68 -31.29 -25.38
C GLY A 300 10.99 -30.62 -25.80
N ASP A 301 11.19 -30.40 -27.11
CA ASP A 301 12.51 -30.08 -27.69
C ASP A 301 13.12 -28.74 -27.25
N LYS A 302 12.31 -27.71 -26.96
CA LYS A 302 12.76 -26.37 -26.55
C LYS A 302 11.91 -25.70 -25.45
N ASN A 303 11.22 -26.52 -24.67
CA ASN A 303 10.41 -26.08 -23.53
C ASN A 303 10.93 -26.75 -22.25
N VAL A 304 10.77 -26.08 -21.11
CA VAL A 304 11.13 -26.64 -19.81
C VAL A 304 10.04 -26.41 -18.78
N ARG A 305 9.90 -27.35 -17.86
CA ARG A 305 9.07 -27.24 -16.66
C ARG A 305 9.98 -27.03 -15.47
N VAL A 306 9.70 -26.01 -14.66
CA VAL A 306 10.42 -25.79 -13.41
C VAL A 306 9.63 -26.45 -12.28
N VAL A 307 10.24 -27.42 -11.62
CA VAL A 307 9.63 -28.16 -10.52
C VAL A 307 10.34 -27.80 -9.23
N PHE A 308 9.59 -27.31 -8.24
CA PHE A 308 10.08 -27.10 -6.88
C PHE A 308 9.55 -28.22 -5.99
N ASN A 309 10.43 -29.13 -5.58
CA ASN A 309 10.10 -30.18 -4.61
C ASN A 309 10.43 -29.68 -3.21
N ILE A 310 9.41 -29.68 -2.33
CA ILE A 310 9.51 -29.15 -0.97
C ILE A 310 9.27 -30.27 0.04
N VAL A 311 10.18 -30.41 0.99
CA VAL A 311 10.01 -31.22 2.21
C VAL A 311 9.88 -30.24 3.37
N GLU A 312 8.65 -30.05 3.86
CA GLU A 312 8.31 -28.92 4.73
C GLU A 312 8.89 -29.00 6.15
N GLY A 313 9.20 -30.20 6.64
CA GLY A 313 9.62 -30.45 8.02
C GLY A 313 8.54 -30.14 9.06
N ASP A 314 8.93 -30.22 10.33
CA ASP A 314 8.10 -29.81 11.46
C ASP A 314 8.26 -28.32 11.80
N ARG A 315 7.18 -27.71 12.32
CA ARG A 315 7.17 -26.31 12.73
C ARG A 315 7.96 -26.14 14.04
N LEU A 316 9.05 -25.38 13.98
CA LEU A 316 9.84 -25.03 15.16
C LEU A 316 9.26 -23.79 15.86
N TYR A 317 9.43 -23.74 17.18
CA TYR A 317 9.02 -22.64 18.04
C TYR A 317 10.20 -22.11 18.85
N VAL A 318 10.16 -20.83 19.20
CA VAL A 318 11.09 -20.19 20.14
C VAL A 318 10.90 -20.82 21.52
N ARG A 319 11.89 -21.61 21.95
CA ARG A 319 11.94 -22.28 23.25
C ARG A 319 12.44 -21.35 24.35
N LYS A 320 13.43 -20.51 24.04
CA LYS A 320 14.08 -19.62 25.01
C LYS A 320 14.60 -18.36 24.33
N ILE A 321 14.32 -17.22 24.94
CA ILE A 321 14.98 -15.93 24.70
C ILE A 321 15.86 -15.67 25.94
N SER A 322 17.11 -15.27 25.73
CA SER A 322 18.07 -15.00 26.80
C SER A 322 18.87 -13.74 26.52
N PHE A 323 19.23 -13.03 27.58
CA PHE A 323 19.99 -11.79 27.51
C PHE A 323 21.34 -11.98 28.19
N GLU A 324 22.38 -11.35 27.65
CA GLU A 324 23.72 -11.35 28.22
C GLU A 324 24.18 -9.92 28.43
N GLY A 325 24.59 -9.58 29.66
CA GLY A 325 25.10 -8.25 30.02
C GLY A 325 24.08 -7.29 30.61
N ASN A 326 22.78 -7.64 30.63
CA ASN A 326 21.77 -6.91 31.39
C ASN A 326 21.99 -7.07 32.92
N ARG A 327 21.97 -5.97 33.66
CA ARG A 327 22.16 -5.90 35.12
C ARG A 327 21.12 -4.99 35.77
N ALA A 328 20.74 -3.89 35.11
CA ALA A 328 19.72 -2.96 35.58
C ALA A 328 18.30 -3.52 35.44
N PHE A 329 18.03 -4.30 34.39
CA PHE A 329 16.70 -4.88 34.11
C PHE A 329 16.72 -6.41 34.12
N ARG A 330 15.62 -7.03 34.56
CA ARG A 330 15.47 -8.49 34.54
C ARG A 330 15.14 -8.96 33.13
N GLU A 331 15.51 -10.19 32.78
CA GLU A 331 15.18 -10.76 31.46
C GLU A 331 13.67 -10.66 31.15
N LYS A 332 12.81 -10.85 32.16
CA LYS A 332 11.35 -10.76 32.01
C LYS A 332 10.90 -9.37 31.54
N ASP A 333 11.53 -8.31 32.05
CA ASP A 333 11.16 -6.93 31.72
C ASP A 333 11.50 -6.64 30.26
N LEU A 334 12.68 -7.10 29.80
CA LEU A 334 13.11 -7.02 28.41
C LEU A 334 12.22 -7.86 27.48
N LYS A 335 11.84 -9.09 27.87
CA LYS A 335 10.90 -9.93 27.10
C LYS A 335 9.54 -9.27 26.90
N ASN A 336 9.05 -8.49 27.88
CA ASN A 336 7.77 -7.78 27.75
C ASN A 336 7.80 -6.61 26.76
N ILE A 337 8.98 -6.08 26.39
CA ILE A 337 9.16 -5.05 25.36
C ILE A 337 9.16 -5.65 23.94
N MET A 338 9.52 -6.93 23.81
CA MET A 338 9.56 -7.65 22.55
C MET A 338 8.16 -8.11 22.11
N LYS A 339 7.94 -8.17 20.79
CA LYS A 339 6.79 -8.86 20.19
C LYS A 339 7.08 -10.36 20.04
N THR A 340 8.33 -10.70 19.75
CA THR A 340 8.84 -12.08 19.72
C THR A 340 8.72 -12.69 21.11
N SER A 341 8.01 -13.81 21.21
CA SER A 341 7.69 -14.48 22.48
C SER A 341 8.19 -15.92 22.48
N GLU A 342 8.40 -16.48 23.68
CA GLU A 342 8.62 -17.91 23.88
C GLU A 342 7.30 -18.70 23.69
N LYS A 343 7.40 -20.00 23.40
CA LYS A 343 6.25 -20.90 23.25
C LYS A 343 5.40 -20.92 24.53
N SER A 344 4.13 -20.58 24.39
CA SER A 344 3.10 -20.63 25.43
C SER A 344 2.29 -21.93 25.35
N LEU A 345 1.54 -22.25 26.42
CA LEU A 345 0.52 -23.32 26.42
C LEU A 345 -0.56 -23.12 25.33
N PHE A 346 -0.68 -21.88 24.82
CA PHE A 346 -1.69 -21.44 23.86
C PHE A 346 -1.15 -21.18 22.44
N SER A 347 0.11 -21.55 22.15
CA SER A 347 0.74 -21.40 20.82
C SER A 347 0.21 -22.35 19.74
N PHE A 348 -0.91 -23.05 20.01
CA PHE A 348 -1.64 -23.86 19.02
C PHE A 348 -2.78 -23.10 18.33
N PHE A 349 -3.30 -22.03 18.95
CA PHE A 349 -4.31 -21.14 18.35
C PHE A 349 -3.80 -19.71 18.09
N SER A 350 -2.57 -19.41 18.50
CA SER A 350 -1.94 -18.10 18.33
C SER A 350 -0.56 -18.25 17.70
N ASP A 351 -0.12 -17.23 16.95
CA ASP A 351 1.24 -17.13 16.39
C ASP A 351 2.35 -16.92 17.45
N SER A 352 2.02 -17.01 18.75
CA SER A 352 3.01 -16.91 19.83
C SER A 352 4.04 -18.03 19.74
N GLY A 353 5.31 -17.72 20.02
CA GLY A 353 6.41 -18.67 19.87
C GLY A 353 6.89 -18.89 18.42
N VAL A 354 6.29 -18.28 17.40
CA VAL A 354 6.79 -18.37 16.01
C VAL A 354 7.82 -17.27 15.79
N LEU A 355 9.05 -17.63 15.39
CA LEU A 355 10.07 -16.62 15.08
C LEU A 355 9.77 -15.96 13.73
N LYS A 356 9.78 -14.62 13.71
CA LYS A 356 9.77 -13.79 12.51
C LYS A 356 10.97 -12.86 12.59
N GLU A 357 11.95 -13.02 11.70
CA GLU A 357 13.23 -12.30 11.79
C GLU A 357 13.08 -10.78 11.73
N ASP A 358 12.14 -10.27 10.93
CA ASP A 358 11.87 -8.83 10.85
C ASP A 358 11.22 -8.28 12.13
N GLU A 359 10.39 -9.08 12.82
CA GLU A 359 9.85 -8.70 14.14
C GLU A 359 10.96 -8.71 15.19
N LEU A 360 11.88 -9.68 15.15
CA LEU A 360 13.04 -9.73 16.05
C LEU A 360 13.99 -8.55 15.82
N LYS A 361 14.26 -8.15 14.58
CA LYS A 361 15.05 -6.94 14.25
C LYS A 361 14.38 -5.67 14.80
N GLN A 362 13.06 -5.55 14.65
CA GLN A 362 12.30 -4.45 15.25
C GLN A 362 12.37 -4.48 16.79
N ASP A 363 12.33 -5.67 17.40
CA ASP A 363 12.44 -5.85 18.84
C ASP A 363 13.83 -5.42 19.39
N ILE A 364 14.92 -5.68 18.67
CA ILE A 364 16.25 -5.11 19.00
C ILE A 364 16.19 -3.57 19.01
N GLY A 365 15.54 -2.97 18.02
CA GLY A 365 15.31 -1.52 17.97
C GLY A 365 14.52 -1.00 19.18
N LYS A 366 13.45 -1.70 19.58
CA LYS A 366 12.64 -1.36 20.77
C LYS A 366 13.43 -1.51 22.06
N LEU A 367 14.24 -2.56 22.21
CA LEU A 367 15.09 -2.77 23.37
C LEU A 367 16.13 -1.65 23.49
N ASN A 368 16.77 -1.27 22.38
CA ASN A 368 17.71 -0.15 22.36
C ASN A 368 17.02 1.17 22.74
N ALA A 369 15.83 1.44 22.20
CA ALA A 369 15.02 2.58 22.60
C ALA A 369 14.62 2.54 24.08
N PHE A 370 14.25 1.37 24.62
CA PHE A 370 13.90 1.19 26.03
C PHE A 370 15.06 1.56 26.96
N TYR A 371 16.30 1.14 26.66
CA TYR A 371 17.46 1.56 27.45
C TYR A 371 17.71 3.07 27.38
N LEU A 372 17.67 3.65 26.17
CA LEU A 372 17.81 5.10 25.95
C LEU A 372 16.70 5.94 26.62
N ASN A 373 15.50 5.36 26.79
CA ASN A 373 14.36 5.99 27.46
C ASN A 373 14.42 5.88 28.99
N ASN A 374 15.33 5.06 29.54
CA ASN A 374 15.52 4.85 30.99
C ASN A 374 16.89 5.37 31.49
N GLY A 375 17.51 6.32 30.78
CA GLY A 375 18.72 7.00 31.21
C GLY A 375 20.04 6.41 30.71
N PHE A 376 20.03 5.29 29.99
CA PHE A 376 21.25 4.61 29.55
C PHE A 376 21.72 5.13 28.19
N ILE A 377 22.25 6.36 28.14
CA ILE A 377 22.61 7.06 26.89
C ILE A 377 23.69 6.34 26.06
N ASN A 378 24.52 5.53 26.72
CA ASN A 378 25.61 4.75 26.12
C ASN A 378 25.24 3.26 25.94
N ALA A 379 23.95 2.92 26.01
CA ALA A 379 23.50 1.55 25.81
C ALA A 379 23.69 1.08 24.37
N LEU A 380 24.07 -0.19 24.23
CA LEU A 380 24.23 -0.88 22.96
C LEU A 380 23.61 -2.27 23.06
N VAL A 381 22.50 -2.48 22.36
CA VAL A 381 21.90 -3.80 22.15
C VAL A 381 22.46 -4.37 20.84
N GLY A 382 23.15 -5.49 20.93
CA GLY A 382 23.72 -6.19 19.77
C GLY A 382 22.67 -6.94 18.95
N GLU A 383 23.08 -7.46 17.80
CA GLU A 383 22.25 -8.34 16.98
C GLU A 383 21.86 -9.62 17.74
N ALA A 384 20.73 -10.20 17.37
CA ALA A 384 20.23 -11.41 17.98
C ALA A 384 20.90 -12.66 17.38
N GLU A 385 21.62 -13.41 18.21
CA GLU A 385 22.14 -14.73 17.86
C GLU A 385 20.99 -15.74 17.88
N VAL A 386 20.51 -16.14 16.70
CA VAL A 386 19.48 -17.17 16.53
C VAL A 386 20.16 -18.52 16.30
N THR A 387 19.85 -19.49 17.16
CA THR A 387 20.30 -20.88 17.03
C THR A 387 19.07 -21.80 16.99
N TYR A 388 19.11 -22.84 16.15
CA TYR A 388 18.03 -23.81 16.02
C TYR A 388 18.56 -25.23 16.18
N ASP A 389 17.83 -26.03 16.95
CA ASP A 389 18.09 -27.46 17.17
C ASP A 389 16.81 -28.28 16.88
N GLN A 390 16.90 -29.61 16.89
CA GLN A 390 15.72 -30.49 16.70
C GLN A 390 14.62 -30.29 17.77
N LYS A 391 14.87 -29.54 18.84
CA LYS A 391 13.97 -29.27 19.96
C LYS A 391 13.44 -27.83 19.96
N GLY A 392 13.75 -27.01 18.94
CA GLY A 392 13.23 -25.65 18.76
C GLY A 392 14.32 -24.58 18.53
N ILE A 393 13.91 -23.32 18.65
CA ILE A 393 14.76 -22.14 18.42
C ILE A 393 15.16 -21.50 19.75
N ALA A 394 16.42 -21.11 19.89
CA ALA A 394 16.91 -20.31 21.00
C ALA A 394 17.51 -18.99 20.49
N VAL A 395 17.10 -17.89 21.10
CA VAL A 395 17.53 -16.53 20.74
C VAL A 395 18.35 -15.95 21.89
N LYS A 396 19.56 -15.47 21.59
CA LYS A 396 20.45 -14.83 22.55
C LYS A 396 20.76 -13.39 22.11
N ILE A 397 20.56 -12.43 23.00
CA ILE A 397 20.76 -11.00 22.73
C ILE A 397 21.81 -10.46 23.69
N ARG A 398 22.89 -9.87 23.16
CA ARG A 398 23.94 -9.24 23.97
C ARG A 398 23.60 -7.77 24.21
N VAL A 399 23.78 -7.29 25.44
CA VAL A 399 23.45 -5.93 25.87
C VAL A 399 24.63 -5.35 26.66
N THR A 400 25.09 -4.18 26.24
CA THR A 400 26.01 -3.33 27.01
C THR A 400 25.21 -2.16 27.54
N GLU A 401 24.86 -2.15 28.82
CA GLU A 401 23.96 -1.12 29.38
C GLU A 401 24.64 0.26 29.53
N GLY A 402 25.92 0.29 29.89
CA GLY A 402 26.62 1.54 30.21
C GLY A 402 26.19 2.15 31.55
N LYS A 403 26.50 3.44 31.77
CA LYS A 403 26.04 4.20 32.94
C LYS A 403 24.62 4.73 32.71
N GLN A 404 23.82 4.78 33.77
CA GLN A 404 22.54 5.49 33.79
C GLN A 404 22.76 6.97 34.12
N PHE A 405 22.01 7.87 33.47
CA PHE A 405 22.08 9.32 33.67
C PHE A 405 20.72 9.91 34.06
N ARG A 406 20.76 10.85 34.99
CA ARG A 406 19.63 11.66 35.46
C ARG A 406 19.39 12.87 34.57
N VAL A 407 18.17 13.41 34.60
CA VAL A 407 17.90 14.71 33.96
C VAL A 407 18.61 15.81 34.76
N GLY A 408 19.39 16.63 34.07
CA GLY A 408 20.11 17.79 34.62
C GLY A 408 19.31 19.08 34.46
N LYS A 409 19.99 20.16 34.08
CA LYS A 409 19.34 21.44 33.77
C LYS A 409 18.58 21.33 32.44
N ILE A 410 17.31 21.73 32.46
CA ILE A 410 16.48 21.89 31.25
C ILE A 410 16.36 23.39 30.94
N ASP A 411 16.55 23.78 29.68
CA ASP A 411 16.44 25.18 29.24
C ASP A 411 15.87 25.31 27.82
N ILE A 412 15.41 26.51 27.46
CA ILE A 412 14.96 26.88 26.11
C ILE A 412 15.69 28.16 25.68
N SER A 413 16.28 28.16 24.49
CA SER A 413 17.03 29.28 23.92
C SER A 413 16.58 29.59 22.48
N GLY A 414 17.08 30.69 21.91
CA GLY A 414 16.69 31.14 20.57
C GLY A 414 15.47 32.06 20.59
N ASP A 415 14.63 31.97 19.55
CA ASP A 415 13.58 32.95 19.24
C ASP A 415 12.39 32.90 20.22
N PRO A 416 11.92 34.05 20.76
CA PRO A 416 10.85 34.07 21.78
C PRO A 416 9.45 33.87 21.19
N LEU A 417 8.71 32.88 21.69
CA LEU A 417 7.30 32.61 21.36
C LEU A 417 6.33 33.56 22.09
N LYS A 418 5.09 33.68 21.58
CA LYS A 418 3.97 34.37 22.26
C LYS A 418 3.62 33.64 23.57
N ILE A 419 3.79 32.32 23.61
CA ILE A 419 3.75 31.53 24.85
C ILE A 419 5.03 31.76 25.66
N SER A 420 4.90 32.12 26.94
CA SER A 420 6.06 32.40 27.81
C SER A 420 6.94 31.16 28.04
N LYS A 421 8.26 31.37 28.06
CA LYS A 421 9.27 30.32 28.30
C LYS A 421 8.99 29.46 29.53
N ALA A 422 8.55 30.07 30.65
CA ALA A 422 8.19 29.35 31.86
C ALA A 422 7.04 28.35 31.64
N LYS A 423 6.01 28.75 30.90
CA LYS A 423 4.86 27.89 30.58
C LYS A 423 5.21 26.80 29.57
N LEU A 424 6.16 27.03 28.67
CA LEU A 424 6.69 25.99 27.79
C LEU A 424 7.47 24.94 28.59
N LEU A 425 8.39 25.37 29.48
CA LEU A 425 9.19 24.51 30.35
C LEU A 425 8.34 23.61 31.28
N GLU A 426 7.24 24.14 31.83
CA GLU A 426 6.30 23.41 32.69
C GLU A 426 5.62 22.25 31.95
N ASN A 427 5.33 22.42 30.66
CA ASN A 427 4.61 21.41 29.86
C ASN A 427 5.51 20.33 29.26
N LEU A 428 6.85 20.50 29.32
CA LEU A 428 7.79 19.50 28.82
C LEU A 428 7.60 18.16 29.56
N THR A 429 7.83 17.08 28.82
CA THR A 429 7.75 15.70 29.27
C THR A 429 8.99 15.34 30.09
N ILE A 430 10.17 15.79 29.66
CA ILE A 430 11.44 15.52 30.33
C ILE A 430 11.52 16.19 31.71
N SER A 431 10.86 17.34 31.92
CA SER A 431 10.71 18.02 33.22
C SER A 431 10.02 17.17 34.30
N ARG A 432 9.38 16.07 33.91
CA ARG A 432 8.65 15.14 34.79
C ARG A 432 9.33 13.76 34.89
N LYS A 433 10.62 13.67 34.54
CA LYS A 433 11.41 12.43 34.51
C LYS A 433 12.64 12.56 35.39
N ASP A 434 12.90 11.55 36.24
CA ASP A 434 14.12 11.47 37.05
C ASP A 434 15.38 11.13 36.24
N TYR A 435 15.19 10.37 35.16
CA TYR A 435 16.24 9.82 34.29
C TYR A 435 16.07 10.34 32.87
N PHE A 436 17.20 10.45 32.14
CA PHE A 436 17.16 10.89 30.75
C PHE A 436 16.29 9.95 29.91
N ASP A 437 15.29 10.51 29.22
CA ASP A 437 14.34 9.76 28.42
C ASP A 437 14.35 10.32 27.00
N ARG A 438 14.97 9.59 26.06
CA ARG A 438 15.08 10.01 24.66
C ARG A 438 13.71 10.24 24.01
N GLU A 439 12.72 9.42 24.31
CA GLU A 439 11.36 9.59 23.79
C GLU A 439 10.67 10.83 24.37
N ALA A 440 10.89 11.15 25.65
CA ALA A 440 10.46 12.42 26.22
C ALA A 440 11.11 13.61 25.50
N VAL A 441 12.42 13.56 25.21
CA VAL A 441 13.10 14.61 24.43
C VAL A 441 12.52 14.76 23.02
N MET A 442 12.21 13.66 22.33
CA MET A 442 11.57 13.70 21.00
C MET A 442 10.13 14.27 21.07
N LYS A 443 9.36 13.93 22.11
CA LYS A 443 8.02 14.50 22.37
C LYS A 443 8.10 16.01 22.65
N ASP A 444 9.14 16.45 23.33
CA ASP A 444 9.35 17.84 23.71
C ASP A 444 9.78 18.71 22.52
N ILE A 445 10.63 18.19 21.63
CA ILE A 445 10.89 18.79 20.32
C ILE A 445 9.57 18.92 19.55
N ALA A 446 8.81 17.82 19.41
CA ALA A 446 7.55 17.85 18.66
C ALA A 446 6.54 18.84 19.26
N TYR A 447 6.47 18.97 20.59
CA TYR A 447 5.63 19.96 21.28
C TYR A 447 6.08 21.40 21.01
N LEU A 448 7.38 21.69 21.11
CA LEU A 448 7.93 23.03 20.86
C LEU A 448 7.83 23.42 19.37
N THR A 449 8.11 22.50 18.45
CA THR A 449 7.88 22.68 17.01
C THR A 449 6.41 22.92 16.72
N GLN A 450 5.49 22.13 17.31
CA GLN A 450 4.04 22.36 17.16
C GLN A 450 3.62 23.74 17.70
N ALA A 451 4.18 24.19 18.83
CA ALA A 451 3.93 25.54 19.37
C ALA A 451 4.42 26.65 18.44
N CYS A 452 5.58 26.48 17.79
CA CYS A 452 6.04 27.40 16.75
C CYS A 452 5.12 27.37 15.52
N HIS A 453 4.76 26.17 15.06
CA HIS A 453 3.87 25.99 13.92
C HIS A 453 2.50 26.63 14.14
N ASP A 454 1.93 26.52 15.34
CA ASP A 454 0.62 27.10 15.68
C ASP A 454 0.66 28.60 15.96
N GLU A 455 1.86 29.20 16.09
CA GLU A 455 2.05 30.66 16.03
C GLU A 455 2.29 31.19 14.60
N GLY A 456 2.32 30.30 13.58
CA GLY A 456 2.47 30.64 12.16
C GLY A 456 3.81 30.27 11.52
N TYR A 457 4.76 29.70 12.26
CA TYR A 457 6.12 29.46 11.80
C TYR A 457 6.29 28.06 11.20
N ALA A 458 5.85 27.85 9.95
CA ALA A 458 5.77 26.51 9.32
C ALA A 458 7.12 25.79 9.09
N TYR A 459 8.23 26.53 9.12
CA TYR A 459 9.59 26.00 8.91
C TYR A 459 10.45 26.14 10.17
N ALA A 460 9.82 26.20 11.35
CA ALA A 460 10.53 26.34 12.61
C ALA A 460 11.31 25.06 12.96
N GLU A 461 12.58 25.23 13.32
CA GLU A 461 13.47 24.16 13.75
C GLU A 461 13.69 24.22 15.26
N VAL A 462 13.65 23.06 15.92
CA VAL A 462 13.92 22.91 17.36
C VAL A 462 15.00 21.87 17.55
N SER A 463 16.21 22.32 17.86
CA SER A 463 17.39 21.46 18.03
C SER A 463 17.68 21.17 19.50
N PRO A 464 17.80 19.89 19.91
CA PRO A 464 18.17 19.52 21.28
C PRO A 464 19.69 19.56 21.48
N LEU A 465 20.19 20.58 22.17
CA LEU A 465 21.59 20.59 22.63
C LEU A 465 21.68 19.80 23.94
N THR A 466 22.25 18.59 23.88
CA THR A 466 22.45 17.73 25.05
C THR A 466 23.91 17.74 25.49
N MET A 467 24.13 17.84 26.81
CA MET A 467 25.46 17.87 27.42
C MET A 467 25.51 16.89 28.58
N ALA A 468 26.25 15.79 28.40
CA ALA A 468 26.39 14.74 29.39
C ALA A 468 27.56 15.01 30.35
N HIS A 469 27.29 14.97 31.66
CA HIS A 469 28.27 15.17 32.71
C HIS A 469 28.60 13.83 33.40
N ASP A 470 29.61 13.12 32.87
CA ASP A 470 30.01 11.77 33.33
C ASP A 470 30.33 11.66 34.83
N ALA A 471 30.78 12.76 35.44
CA ALA A 471 31.14 12.82 36.86
C ALA A 471 29.91 12.83 37.78
N ASN A 472 28.85 13.56 37.39
CA ASN A 472 27.62 13.71 38.17
C ASN A 472 26.51 12.76 37.68
N GLN A 473 26.73 12.06 36.56
CA GLN A 473 25.75 11.23 35.87
C GLN A 473 24.46 12.01 35.54
N THR A 474 24.59 13.24 35.05
CA THR A 474 23.47 14.07 34.60
C THR A 474 23.58 14.40 33.11
N VAL A 475 22.45 14.65 32.45
CA VAL A 475 22.40 15.21 31.09
C VAL A 475 21.61 16.52 31.13
N ASP A 476 22.28 17.62 30.83
CA ASP A 476 21.64 18.92 30.61
C ASP A 476 21.07 18.96 29.19
N ILE A 477 19.92 19.62 29.02
CA ILE A 477 19.17 19.66 27.75
C ILE A 477 18.72 21.09 27.50
N THR A 478 19.20 21.70 26.43
CA THR A 478 18.77 23.03 25.98
C THR A 478 18.12 22.93 24.61
N TYR A 479 16.83 23.27 24.52
CA TYR A 479 16.10 23.30 23.26
C TYR A 479 16.32 24.65 22.58
N GLN A 480 17.08 24.66 21.48
CA GLN A 480 17.31 25.86 20.68
C GLN A 480 16.21 25.99 19.61
N ILE A 481 15.44 27.08 19.66
CA ILE A 481 14.35 27.37 18.74
C ILE A 481 14.81 28.38 17.68
N SER A 482 14.58 28.04 16.42
CA SER A 482 14.74 28.95 15.28
C SER A 482 13.45 28.98 14.49
N LYS A 483 12.71 30.09 14.53
CA LYS A 483 11.35 30.19 13.98
C LYS A 483 11.32 30.32 12.46
N GLY A 484 12.22 31.13 11.91
CA GLY A 484 12.07 31.63 10.54
C GLY A 484 10.89 32.61 10.39
N ASN A 485 10.39 32.74 9.16
CA ASN A 485 9.31 33.68 8.82
C ASN A 485 7.91 33.12 9.14
N GLU A 486 6.94 34.02 9.35
CA GLU A 486 5.51 33.64 9.37
C GLU A 486 5.08 33.15 7.98
N VAL A 487 4.27 32.08 7.96
CA VAL A 487 3.80 31.41 6.75
C VAL A 487 2.27 31.33 6.76
N TYR A 488 1.66 31.60 5.62
CA TYR A 488 0.21 31.52 5.41
C TYR A 488 -0.13 30.41 4.42
N PHE A 489 -1.29 29.77 4.60
CA PHE A 489 -1.84 28.85 3.62
C PHE A 489 -2.26 29.62 2.37
N ASN A 490 -1.67 29.31 1.21
CA ASN A 490 -1.97 29.98 -0.05
C ASN A 490 -3.12 29.29 -0.79
N ARG A 491 -2.88 28.11 -1.38
CA ARG A 491 -3.91 27.34 -2.09
C ARG A 491 -4.07 25.94 -1.49
N ILE A 492 -5.32 25.52 -1.30
CA ILE A 492 -5.69 24.17 -0.87
C ILE A 492 -6.30 23.43 -2.08
N SER A 493 -5.46 22.61 -2.72
CA SER A 493 -5.83 21.79 -3.87
C SER A 493 -6.27 20.41 -3.43
N ILE A 494 -7.50 20.01 -3.78
CA ILE A 494 -8.05 18.69 -3.46
C ILE A 494 -8.13 17.87 -4.76
N SER A 495 -7.69 16.61 -4.72
CA SER A 495 -7.68 15.73 -5.90
C SER A 495 -7.92 14.25 -5.55
N GLY A 496 -8.34 13.47 -6.56
CA GLY A 496 -8.71 12.05 -6.43
C GLY A 496 -10.17 11.81 -6.00
N ASN A 497 -10.89 12.87 -5.64
CA ASN A 497 -12.31 12.86 -5.29
C ASN A 497 -13.24 12.81 -6.53
N THR A 498 -13.25 11.66 -7.23
CA THR A 498 -14.02 11.47 -8.47
C THR A 498 -15.54 11.49 -8.28
N LYS A 499 -16.03 11.06 -7.11
CA LYS A 499 -17.46 11.01 -6.75
C LYS A 499 -17.81 12.07 -5.72
N THR A 500 -16.99 12.21 -4.69
CA THR A 500 -17.17 13.14 -3.57
C THR A 500 -16.92 14.56 -4.02
N ARG A 501 -17.90 15.45 -3.80
CA ARG A 501 -17.76 16.87 -4.15
C ARG A 501 -16.67 17.51 -3.30
N ASP A 502 -15.81 18.33 -3.90
CA ASP A 502 -14.74 19.09 -3.22
C ASP A 502 -15.22 19.72 -1.91
N LYS A 503 -16.37 20.40 -1.95
CA LYS A 503 -17.03 21.04 -0.80
C LYS A 503 -17.22 20.13 0.42
N VAL A 504 -17.44 18.82 0.24
CA VAL A 504 -17.60 17.85 1.35
C VAL A 504 -16.29 17.63 2.08
N ILE A 505 -15.17 17.63 1.36
CA ILE A 505 -13.80 17.56 1.90
C ILE A 505 -13.43 18.91 2.50
N ARG A 506 -13.59 20.00 1.73
CA ARG A 506 -13.23 21.36 2.11
C ARG A 506 -13.91 21.81 3.42
N ARG A 507 -15.19 21.46 3.63
CA ARG A 507 -15.92 21.79 4.88
C ARG A 507 -15.49 20.99 6.12
N GLN A 508 -14.66 19.94 5.98
CA GLN A 508 -14.04 19.25 7.14
C GLN A 508 -12.67 19.84 7.52
N LEU A 509 -12.10 20.71 6.69
CA LEU A 509 -10.81 21.32 6.98
C LEU A 509 -10.98 22.34 8.12
N ALA A 510 -10.06 22.29 9.07
CA ALA A 510 -9.89 23.31 10.11
C ALA A 510 -8.90 24.42 9.68
N ILE A 511 -8.52 24.44 8.41
CA ILE A 511 -7.68 25.45 7.74
C ILE A 511 -8.43 26.01 6.53
N ALA A 512 -8.25 27.30 6.26
CA ALA A 512 -8.70 27.99 5.06
C ALA A 512 -7.52 28.61 4.29
N GLU A 513 -7.77 28.97 3.04
CA GLU A 513 -6.84 29.77 2.23
C GLU A 513 -6.77 31.20 2.81
N GLY A 514 -5.56 31.69 3.07
CA GLY A 514 -5.29 32.94 3.80
C GLY A 514 -5.09 32.79 5.30
N ASP A 515 -5.38 31.63 5.91
CA ASP A 515 -5.09 31.40 7.34
C ASP A 515 -3.58 31.39 7.60
N LEU A 516 -3.18 31.88 8.77
CA LEU A 516 -1.84 31.67 9.31
C LEU A 516 -1.61 30.17 9.52
N TYR A 517 -0.40 29.68 9.23
CA TYR A 517 -0.09 28.26 9.34
C TYR A 517 -0.39 27.73 10.75
N SER A 518 -0.94 26.51 10.83
CA SER A 518 -1.10 25.76 12.07
C SER A 518 -1.04 24.27 11.80
N SER A 519 -0.10 23.60 12.45
CA SER A 519 0.03 22.14 12.37
C SER A 519 -1.06 21.41 13.17
N SER A 520 -1.57 22.02 14.24
CA SER A 520 -2.75 21.52 14.97
C SER A 520 -3.99 21.49 14.07
N ASN A 521 -4.25 22.55 13.31
CA ASN A 521 -5.40 22.61 12.42
C ASN A 521 -5.24 21.69 11.19
N LEU A 522 -4.03 21.54 10.63
CA LEU A 522 -3.73 20.51 9.62
C LEU A 522 -4.02 19.09 10.15
N LYS A 523 -3.48 18.76 11.32
CA LYS A 523 -3.67 17.45 11.97
C LYS A 523 -5.14 17.16 12.27
N LYS A 524 -5.88 18.17 12.74
CA LYS A 524 -7.33 18.08 12.94
C LYS A 524 -8.06 17.83 11.61
N SER A 525 -7.70 18.55 10.55
CA SER A 525 -8.28 18.36 9.20
C SER A 525 -8.07 16.93 8.69
N TYR A 526 -6.86 16.39 8.84
CA TYR A 526 -6.54 14.99 8.52
C TYR A 526 -7.38 14.00 9.33
N GLN A 527 -7.54 14.23 10.64
CA GLN A 527 -8.36 13.39 11.51
C GLN A 527 -9.84 13.41 11.11
N GLU A 528 -10.40 14.58 10.78
CA GLU A 528 -11.79 14.73 10.36
C GLU A 528 -12.06 14.05 9.01
N LEU A 529 -11.17 14.18 8.03
CA LEU A 529 -11.31 13.48 6.74
C LEU A 529 -11.23 11.95 6.88
N ASN A 530 -10.36 11.44 7.75
CA ASN A 530 -10.34 10.01 8.07
C ASN A 530 -11.61 9.56 8.82
N ARG A 531 -12.16 10.41 9.69
CA ARG A 531 -13.42 10.15 10.42
C ARG A 531 -14.63 10.01 9.51
N LEU A 532 -14.64 10.65 8.33
CA LEU A 532 -15.68 10.45 7.31
C LEU A 532 -15.75 9.01 6.79
N ARG A 533 -14.64 8.27 6.79
CA ARG A 533 -14.51 6.92 6.20
C ARG A 533 -14.87 6.82 4.71
N TYR A 534 -14.90 7.93 3.95
CA TYR A 534 -15.13 7.92 2.49
C TYR A 534 -13.90 7.52 1.67
N PHE A 535 -12.72 7.55 2.30
CA PHE A 535 -11.43 7.35 1.66
C PHE A 535 -10.72 6.12 2.23
N GLU A 536 -9.97 5.41 1.39
CA GLU A 536 -9.00 4.39 1.78
C GLU A 536 -7.71 5.05 2.28
N GLU A 537 -7.31 6.12 1.61
CA GLU A 537 -6.08 6.87 1.86
C GLU A 537 -6.36 8.37 1.74
N VAL A 538 -5.75 9.16 2.63
CA VAL A 538 -5.78 10.61 2.65
C VAL A 538 -4.35 11.09 2.85
N ASP A 539 -3.78 11.72 1.84
CA ASP A 539 -2.40 12.21 1.81
C ASP A 539 -2.41 13.74 1.80
N PHE A 540 -1.69 14.35 2.74
CA PHE A 540 -1.52 15.80 2.88
C PHE A 540 -0.06 16.13 2.58
N GLN A 541 0.17 16.82 1.46
CA GLN A 541 1.49 17.36 1.12
C GLN A 541 1.47 18.88 1.28
N THR A 542 2.39 19.41 2.07
CA THR A 542 2.63 20.85 2.19
C THR A 542 3.87 21.22 1.40
N GLU A 543 3.72 22.05 0.38
CA GLU A 543 4.80 22.51 -0.48
C GLU A 543 5.10 24.00 -0.21
N ARG A 544 6.35 24.44 -0.45
CA ARG A 544 6.68 25.86 -0.40
C ARG A 544 5.95 26.56 -1.54
N GLY A 545 5.18 27.59 -1.23
CA GLY A 545 4.45 28.37 -2.23
C GLY A 545 5.38 29.24 -3.07
N THR A 546 4.80 30.03 -3.96
CA THR A 546 5.53 30.94 -4.86
C THR A 546 6.30 32.07 -4.15
N LYS A 547 6.07 32.26 -2.84
CA LYS A 547 6.80 33.17 -1.95
C LYS A 547 7.19 32.43 -0.67
N GLU A 548 8.28 32.84 -0.04
CA GLU A 548 8.81 32.20 1.17
C GLU A 548 7.83 32.20 2.36
N ASN A 549 6.92 33.18 2.42
CA ASN A 549 5.89 33.31 3.44
C ASN A 549 4.57 32.60 3.10
N LEU A 550 4.55 31.74 2.07
CA LEU A 550 3.37 31.01 1.61
C LEU A 550 3.65 29.50 1.57
N THR A 551 2.62 28.71 1.85
CA THR A 551 2.63 27.24 1.63
C THR A 551 1.36 26.79 0.93
N ASP A 552 1.53 25.94 -0.07
CA ASP A 552 0.42 25.29 -0.77
C ASP A 552 0.17 23.92 -0.17
N VAL A 553 -1.11 23.54 -0.06
CA VAL A 553 -1.54 22.25 0.51
C VAL A 553 -2.20 21.42 -0.58
N SER A 554 -1.59 20.30 -0.92
CA SER A 554 -2.14 19.29 -1.83
C SER A 554 -2.73 18.14 -1.01
N ILE A 555 -4.06 18.01 -1.05
CA ILE A 555 -4.81 16.94 -0.40
C ILE A 555 -5.20 15.93 -1.48
N ARG A 556 -4.54 14.77 -1.47
CA ARG A 556 -4.86 13.65 -2.36
C ARG A 556 -5.68 12.63 -1.60
N VAL A 557 -6.85 12.25 -2.13
CA VAL A 557 -7.70 11.23 -1.54
C VAL A 557 -7.92 10.06 -2.49
N LYS A 558 -7.90 8.84 -1.95
CA LYS A 558 -8.28 7.62 -2.67
C LYS A 558 -9.66 7.19 -2.20
N GLU A 559 -10.68 7.41 -3.03
CA GLU A 559 -12.06 7.06 -2.68
C GLU A 559 -12.28 5.55 -2.60
N LYS A 560 -13.11 5.11 -1.64
CA LYS A 560 -13.54 3.71 -1.50
C LYS A 560 -15.06 3.58 -1.52
N PRO A 561 -15.63 2.38 -1.68
CA PRO A 561 -17.07 2.16 -1.55
C PRO A 561 -17.58 2.58 -0.16
N THR A 562 -18.56 3.48 -0.12
CA THR A 562 -19.21 4.01 1.09
C THR A 562 -20.54 3.32 1.43
N GLY A 563 -20.88 2.27 0.67
CA GLY A 563 -22.03 1.42 0.95
C GLY A 563 -21.71 0.43 2.06
N LEU A 564 -22.56 0.38 3.07
CA LEU A 564 -22.47 -0.53 4.21
C LEU A 564 -23.71 -1.43 4.23
N PHE A 565 -23.48 -2.73 4.31
CA PHE A 565 -24.50 -3.72 4.63
C PHE A 565 -24.15 -4.36 5.97
N SER A 566 -25.10 -4.34 6.90
CA SER A 566 -24.93 -4.87 8.26
C SER A 566 -26.08 -5.83 8.57
N VAL A 567 -25.74 -6.98 9.15
CA VAL A 567 -26.71 -7.95 9.68
C VAL A 567 -26.34 -8.23 11.13
N GLY A 568 -27.35 -8.27 12.01
CA GLY A 568 -27.22 -8.62 13.41
C GLY A 568 -28.33 -9.58 13.84
N ALA A 569 -28.10 -10.28 14.95
CA ALA A 569 -29.07 -11.19 15.55
C ALA A 569 -29.00 -11.10 17.07
N GLY A 570 -30.12 -11.31 17.77
CA GLY A 570 -30.20 -11.10 19.20
C GLY A 570 -31.36 -11.82 19.84
N TYR A 571 -31.35 -11.86 21.16
CA TYR A 571 -32.43 -12.35 22.00
C TYR A 571 -32.49 -11.53 23.29
N SER A 572 -33.63 -10.89 23.51
CA SER A 572 -33.98 -10.29 24.81
C SER A 572 -35.23 -10.96 25.36
N ALA A 573 -35.43 -10.85 26.67
CA ALA A 573 -36.67 -11.35 27.27
C ALA A 573 -37.90 -10.55 26.77
N SER A 574 -37.73 -9.27 26.44
CA SER A 574 -38.79 -8.36 26.01
C SER A 574 -39.27 -8.59 24.57
N ASP A 575 -38.35 -8.89 23.64
CA ASP A 575 -38.63 -8.90 22.19
C ASP A 575 -38.39 -10.27 21.52
N ALA A 576 -37.96 -11.25 22.32
CA ALA A 576 -37.57 -12.60 21.91
C ALA A 576 -36.42 -12.59 20.89
N ALA A 577 -36.33 -13.63 20.04
CA ALA A 577 -35.34 -13.69 18.98
C ALA A 577 -35.61 -12.58 17.95
N MET A 578 -34.58 -11.84 17.57
CA MET A 578 -34.64 -10.72 16.63
C MET A 578 -33.47 -10.75 15.64
N ILE A 579 -33.74 -10.33 14.40
CA ILE A 579 -32.79 -10.16 13.31
C ILE A 579 -32.85 -8.70 12.88
N THR A 580 -31.70 -8.05 12.79
CA THR A 580 -31.56 -6.70 12.23
C THR A 580 -30.83 -6.78 10.90
N ALA A 581 -31.37 -6.17 9.86
CA ALA A 581 -30.68 -5.93 8.61
C ALA A 581 -30.67 -4.42 8.32
N GLN A 582 -29.53 -3.90 7.89
CA GLN A 582 -29.37 -2.50 7.52
C GLN A 582 -28.57 -2.38 6.24
N ILE A 583 -29.08 -1.60 5.29
CA ILE A 583 -28.31 -1.11 4.14
C ILE A 583 -28.20 0.40 4.24
N SER A 584 -26.99 0.93 4.17
CA SER A 584 -26.72 2.36 4.23
C SER A 584 -25.72 2.80 3.18
N GLN A 585 -25.92 3.99 2.62
CA GLN A 585 -24.98 4.69 1.75
C GLN A 585 -24.52 5.94 2.49
N GLN A 586 -23.27 5.96 2.95
CA GLN A 586 -22.76 7.05 3.81
C GLN A 586 -22.40 8.33 3.04
N ASN A 587 -22.23 8.25 1.72
CA ASN A 587 -21.88 9.39 0.86
C ASN A 587 -22.76 9.42 -0.39
N LEU A 588 -24.07 9.54 -0.18
CA LEU A 588 -25.08 9.54 -1.23
C LEU A 588 -24.77 10.62 -2.29
N PHE A 589 -24.62 10.18 -3.55
CA PHE A 589 -24.26 11.02 -4.71
C PHE A 589 -23.03 11.94 -4.48
N GLY A 590 -22.10 11.54 -3.60
CA GLY A 590 -20.91 12.33 -3.30
C GLY A 590 -21.17 13.61 -2.49
N ARG A 591 -22.33 13.74 -1.85
CA ARG A 591 -22.74 14.93 -1.09
C ARG A 591 -22.41 14.87 0.41
N GLY A 592 -21.84 13.77 0.89
CA GLY A 592 -21.66 13.49 2.32
C GLY A 592 -22.98 13.32 3.08
N GLN A 593 -24.06 13.00 2.36
CA GLN A 593 -25.39 12.69 2.86
C GLN A 593 -25.51 11.20 3.13
N ILE A 594 -26.18 10.81 4.20
CA ILE A 594 -26.37 9.40 4.57
C ILE A 594 -27.81 9.01 4.25
N LEU A 595 -27.99 7.93 3.50
CA LEU A 595 -29.28 7.24 3.36
C LEU A 595 -29.17 5.88 4.04
N SER A 596 -30.17 5.47 4.80
CA SER A 596 -30.18 4.19 5.52
C SER A 596 -31.58 3.60 5.55
N LEU A 597 -31.70 2.34 5.12
CA LEU A 597 -32.88 1.50 5.35
C LEU A 597 -32.50 0.45 6.40
N LYS A 598 -33.23 0.44 7.52
CA LYS A 598 -33.08 -0.52 8.63
C LYS A 598 -34.36 -1.33 8.77
N ALA A 599 -34.23 -2.64 8.90
CA ALA A 599 -35.30 -3.56 9.25
C ALA A 599 -34.90 -4.32 10.53
N ASN A 600 -35.75 -4.28 11.55
CA ASN A 600 -35.67 -5.16 12.73
C ASN A 600 -36.88 -6.10 12.67
N ILE A 601 -36.65 -7.40 12.63
CA ILE A 601 -37.70 -8.42 12.57
C ILE A 601 -37.46 -9.37 13.76
N GLY A 602 -38.39 -9.40 14.71
CA GLY A 602 -38.29 -10.26 15.89
C GLY A 602 -39.64 -10.85 16.30
N GLY A 603 -39.59 -11.80 17.24
CA GLY A 603 -40.75 -12.60 17.64
C GLY A 603 -41.91 -11.80 18.26
N ARG A 604 -41.65 -10.61 18.81
CA ARG A 604 -42.68 -9.70 19.36
C ARG A 604 -42.75 -8.33 18.70
N SER A 605 -41.82 -7.98 17.81
CA SER A 605 -41.74 -6.66 17.20
C SER A 605 -41.15 -6.69 15.79
N THR A 606 -41.76 -5.98 14.86
CA THR A 606 -41.21 -5.71 13.53
C THR A 606 -41.15 -4.20 13.30
N GLN A 607 -40.03 -3.68 12.84
CA GLN A 607 -39.81 -2.26 12.55
C GLN A 607 -39.07 -2.10 11.23
N TYR A 608 -39.56 -1.20 10.39
CA TYR A 608 -38.88 -0.70 9.20
C TYR A 608 -38.65 0.81 9.38
N GLU A 609 -37.43 1.29 9.14
CA GLU A 609 -37.07 2.70 9.20
C GLU A 609 -36.25 3.07 7.95
N LEU A 610 -36.73 4.07 7.20
CA LEU A 610 -35.94 4.75 6.19
C LEU A 610 -35.52 6.10 6.75
N SER A 611 -34.22 6.35 6.84
CA SER A 611 -33.66 7.61 7.32
C SER A 611 -32.70 8.23 6.30
N PHE A 612 -32.82 9.56 6.17
CA PHE A 612 -31.94 10.43 5.40
C PHE A 612 -31.28 11.43 6.36
N THR A 613 -29.98 11.66 6.22
CA THR A 613 -29.22 12.58 7.07
C THR A 613 -28.36 13.51 6.23
N GLU A 614 -28.54 14.82 6.43
CA GLU A 614 -27.64 15.88 5.94
C GLU A 614 -26.83 16.41 7.15
N PRO A 615 -25.52 16.10 7.25
CA PRO A 615 -24.73 16.53 8.40
C PRO A 615 -24.42 18.04 8.43
N TRP A 616 -24.57 18.77 7.31
CA TRP A 616 -24.32 20.22 7.22
C TRP A 616 -25.44 20.95 6.45
N LEU A 617 -26.63 21.01 7.04
CA LEU A 617 -27.75 21.72 6.41
C LEU A 617 -27.43 23.22 6.31
N PHE A 618 -27.67 23.82 5.14
CA PHE A 618 -27.30 25.21 4.81
C PHE A 618 -25.81 25.53 4.99
N ASP A 619 -24.92 24.53 4.84
CA ASP A 619 -23.46 24.63 4.96
C ASP A 619 -22.91 25.04 6.34
N ILE A 620 -23.78 25.24 7.33
CA ILE A 620 -23.43 25.30 8.75
C ILE A 620 -23.40 23.87 9.33
N PRO A 621 -22.74 23.62 10.48
CA PRO A 621 -22.71 22.30 11.14
C PRO A 621 -24.04 21.97 11.84
N LEU A 622 -25.16 22.15 11.13
CA LEU A 622 -26.51 21.80 11.53
C LEU A 622 -26.83 20.40 11.00
N TRP A 623 -26.51 19.40 11.82
CA TRP A 623 -26.83 18.01 11.54
C TRP A 623 -28.35 17.83 11.49
N SER A 624 -28.85 17.21 10.43
CA SER A 624 -30.29 17.11 10.18
C SER A 624 -30.65 15.69 9.77
N LYS A 625 -31.51 15.01 10.54
CA LYS A 625 -32.06 13.69 10.21
C LYS A 625 -33.55 13.82 9.89
N PHE A 626 -33.96 13.21 8.79
CA PHE A 626 -35.35 12.96 8.44
C PHE A 626 -35.56 11.46 8.42
N ASP A 627 -36.60 10.98 9.08
CA ASP A 627 -36.93 9.55 9.09
C ASP A 627 -38.42 9.32 8.89
N ILE A 628 -38.73 8.17 8.31
CA ILE A 628 -40.07 7.59 8.27
C ILE A 628 -39.96 6.17 8.79
N TRP A 629 -40.94 5.76 9.59
CA TRP A 629 -40.98 4.42 10.16
C TRP A 629 -42.36 3.79 10.05
N ASN A 630 -42.35 2.47 10.07
CA ASN A 630 -43.49 1.63 10.36
C ASN A 630 -43.03 0.59 11.38
N TYR A 631 -43.68 0.50 12.54
CA TYR A 631 -43.43 -0.58 13.49
C TYR A 631 -44.74 -1.21 13.95
N ASN A 632 -44.68 -2.51 14.23
CA ASN A 632 -45.74 -3.27 14.87
C ASN A 632 -45.13 -4.01 16.07
N ARG A 633 -45.75 -3.90 17.24
CA ARG A 633 -45.31 -4.57 18.47
C ARG A 633 -46.48 -5.26 19.16
N GLN A 634 -46.30 -6.54 19.45
CA GLN A 634 -47.21 -7.35 20.25
C GLN A 634 -46.84 -7.22 21.73
N TYR A 635 -47.74 -6.62 22.51
CA TYR A 635 -47.71 -6.67 23.96
C TYR A 635 -48.54 -7.87 24.44
N ASP A 636 -48.47 -8.18 25.74
CA ASP A 636 -49.14 -9.37 26.29
C ASP A 636 -50.69 -9.27 26.19
N THR A 637 -51.27 -8.07 26.14
CA THR A 637 -52.73 -7.82 26.15
C THR A 637 -53.27 -7.01 24.96
N TYR A 638 -52.40 -6.46 24.09
CA TYR A 638 -52.78 -5.68 22.90
C TYR A 638 -51.66 -5.64 21.85
N ASN A 639 -51.99 -5.29 20.61
CA ASN A 639 -51.04 -4.98 19.55
C ASN A 639 -50.99 -3.46 19.30
N LEU A 640 -49.78 -2.95 19.01
CA LEU A 640 -49.54 -1.56 18.66
C LEU A 640 -48.93 -1.47 17.27
N ALA A 641 -49.69 -0.94 16.31
CA ALA A 641 -49.19 -0.61 14.98
C ALA A 641 -49.00 0.90 14.88
N SER A 642 -47.78 1.36 14.59
CA SER A 642 -47.42 2.76 14.53
C SER A 642 -46.73 3.08 13.22
N SER A 643 -47.14 4.16 12.57
CA SER A 643 -46.46 4.73 11.41
C SER A 643 -46.29 6.22 11.59
N GLY A 644 -45.17 6.76 11.12
CA GLY A 644 -44.90 8.18 11.33
C GLY A 644 -43.66 8.68 10.60
N GLY A 645 -43.43 9.98 10.77
CA GLY A 645 -42.26 10.67 10.26
C GLY A 645 -41.70 11.65 11.28
N GLY A 646 -40.39 11.87 11.19
CA GLY A 646 -39.63 12.68 12.12
C GLY A 646 -38.63 13.59 11.39
N ALA A 647 -38.38 14.75 11.98
CA ALA A 647 -37.34 15.68 11.56
C ALA A 647 -36.57 16.14 12.80
N THR A 648 -35.26 15.88 12.84
CA THR A 648 -34.38 16.23 13.98
C THR A 648 -33.24 17.09 13.51
N LEU A 649 -33.10 18.28 14.10
CA LEU A 649 -31.96 19.17 13.96
C LEU A 649 -31.01 18.98 15.15
N GLY A 650 -29.71 19.10 14.92
CA GLY A 650 -28.65 18.96 15.93
C GLY A 650 -27.52 19.95 15.67
N TYR A 651 -27.11 20.71 16.69
CA TYR A 651 -26.07 21.73 16.58
C TYR A 651 -25.06 21.63 17.74
N PRO A 652 -23.74 21.66 17.49
CA PRO A 652 -22.71 21.62 18.52
C PRO A 652 -22.60 23.00 19.22
N ILE A 653 -23.39 23.19 20.28
CA ILE A 653 -23.43 24.44 21.05
C ILE A 653 -22.09 24.70 21.77
N TRP A 654 -21.43 23.64 22.25
CA TRP A 654 -20.09 23.69 22.84
C TRP A 654 -19.22 22.51 22.40
N LYS A 655 -17.91 22.58 22.63
CA LYS A 655 -16.89 21.59 22.17
C LYS A 655 -17.21 20.10 22.41
N SER A 656 -18.01 19.81 23.44
CA SER A 656 -18.44 18.44 23.80
C SER A 656 -19.93 18.36 24.10
N VAL A 657 -20.74 19.35 23.66
CA VAL A 657 -22.17 19.43 23.95
C VAL A 657 -22.95 19.78 22.68
N THR A 658 -23.84 18.88 22.28
CA THR A 658 -24.74 19.06 21.14
C THR A 658 -26.16 19.24 21.65
N GLY A 659 -26.84 20.28 21.17
CA GLY A 659 -28.29 20.44 21.37
C GLY A 659 -29.05 19.89 20.18
N TYR A 660 -30.16 19.20 20.43
CA TYR A 660 -31.05 18.68 19.39
C TYR A 660 -32.48 19.19 19.59
N LEU A 661 -33.15 19.43 18.47
CA LEU A 661 -34.58 19.74 18.40
C LEU A 661 -35.23 18.79 17.38
N GLY A 662 -36.03 17.86 17.88
CA GLY A 662 -36.79 16.90 17.07
C GLY A 662 -38.27 17.21 17.04
N TYR A 663 -38.91 17.04 15.88
CA TYR A 663 -40.35 16.96 15.72
C TYR A 663 -40.73 15.56 15.24
N ARG A 664 -41.79 14.99 15.82
CA ARG A 664 -42.30 13.65 15.53
C ARG A 664 -43.81 13.72 15.32
N LEU A 665 -44.29 13.15 14.22
CA LEU A 665 -45.70 12.93 13.95
C LEU A 665 -45.93 11.43 13.68
N SER A 666 -46.73 10.76 14.52
CA SER A 666 -47.19 9.38 14.29
C SER A 666 -48.71 9.21 14.37
N SER A 667 -49.18 8.20 13.66
CA SER A 667 -50.47 7.57 13.87
C SER A 667 -50.21 6.24 14.58
N ASP A 668 -50.75 6.10 15.79
CA ASP A 668 -50.49 4.99 16.71
C ASP A 668 -51.81 4.24 16.97
N ASP A 669 -51.96 3.05 16.40
CA ASP A 669 -53.16 2.20 16.41
C ASP A 669 -53.06 1.09 17.47
N VAL A 670 -53.89 1.17 18.52
CA VAL A 670 -54.00 0.16 19.57
C VAL A 670 -55.14 -0.79 19.24
N LYS A 671 -54.80 -2.03 18.87
CA LYS A 671 -55.74 -3.04 18.38
C LYS A 671 -55.50 -4.42 18.99
N ASP A 672 -56.29 -5.41 18.56
CA ASP A 672 -56.21 -6.81 18.99
C ASP A 672 -56.21 -6.97 20.52
N ILE A 673 -57.01 -6.13 21.19
CA ILE A 673 -57.06 -6.02 22.65
C ILE A 673 -57.74 -7.27 23.24
N GLN A 674 -57.04 -7.98 24.12
CA GLN A 674 -57.54 -9.19 24.75
C GLN A 674 -58.66 -8.90 25.76
N ALA A 675 -59.53 -9.89 25.99
CA ALA A 675 -60.58 -9.82 27.01
C ALA A 675 -60.02 -9.58 28.43
N THR A 676 -58.79 -10.05 28.69
CA THR A 676 -58.01 -9.86 29.92
C THR A 676 -57.41 -8.46 30.09
N ALA A 677 -57.39 -7.61 29.05
CA ALA A 677 -56.82 -6.27 29.16
C ALA A 677 -57.56 -5.40 30.20
N SER A 678 -56.83 -4.49 30.84
CA SER A 678 -57.37 -3.50 31.77
C SER A 678 -58.41 -2.58 31.11
N THR A 679 -59.23 -1.92 31.92
CA THR A 679 -60.13 -0.86 31.43
C THR A 679 -59.36 0.36 30.91
N TYR A 680 -58.11 0.54 31.37
CA TYR A 680 -57.21 1.57 30.88
C TYR A 680 -56.81 1.33 29.42
N VAL A 681 -56.29 0.13 29.10
CA VAL A 681 -55.92 -0.24 27.72
C VAL A 681 -57.15 -0.25 26.81
N LYS A 682 -58.29 -0.82 27.27
CA LYS A 682 -59.53 -0.89 26.47
C LYS A 682 -60.10 0.47 26.06
N LYS A 683 -59.87 1.53 26.85
CA LYS A 683 -60.29 2.91 26.50
C LYS A 683 -59.46 3.55 25.39
N GLN A 684 -58.27 3.02 25.11
CA GLN A 684 -57.33 3.58 24.14
C GLN A 684 -57.40 2.88 22.78
N ALA A 685 -58.42 2.04 22.55
CA ALA A 685 -58.61 1.28 21.32
C ALA A 685 -58.74 2.19 20.08
N GLY A 686 -58.05 1.81 19.00
CA GLY A 686 -58.03 2.51 17.73
C GLY A 686 -56.88 3.51 17.60
N LEU A 687 -57.07 4.46 16.68
CA LEU A 687 -56.04 5.41 16.23
C LEU A 687 -55.89 6.60 17.18
N THR A 688 -54.66 6.82 17.64
CA THR A 688 -54.23 8.01 18.37
C THR A 688 -53.21 8.77 17.52
N THR A 689 -53.44 10.05 17.25
CA THR A 689 -52.42 10.89 16.57
C THR A 689 -51.47 11.48 17.61
N THR A 690 -50.17 11.17 17.49
CA THR A 690 -49.12 11.72 18.36
C THR A 690 -48.31 12.76 17.60
N SER A 691 -48.52 14.04 17.90
CA SER A 691 -47.69 15.16 17.44
C SER A 691 -46.87 15.69 18.61
N SER A 692 -45.54 15.70 18.48
CA SER A 692 -44.65 16.04 19.59
C SER A 692 -43.34 16.71 19.15
N MET A 693 -42.81 17.54 20.03
CA MET A 693 -41.51 18.21 19.88
C MET A 693 -40.61 17.85 21.05
N THR A 694 -39.37 17.44 20.77
CA THR A 694 -38.36 17.04 21.75
C THR A 694 -37.15 17.95 21.67
N ALA A 695 -36.88 18.70 22.74
CA ALA A 695 -35.61 19.40 22.93
C ALA A 695 -34.68 18.51 23.77
N SER A 696 -33.40 18.40 23.41
CA SER A 696 -32.42 17.69 24.24
C SER A 696 -31.03 18.30 24.18
N LEU A 697 -30.25 18.08 25.24
CA LEU A 697 -28.83 18.41 25.34
C LEU A 697 -28.07 17.12 25.60
N VAL A 698 -27.01 16.86 24.83
CA VAL A 698 -26.15 15.68 24.97
C VAL A 698 -24.71 16.15 25.15
N ARG A 699 -24.08 15.77 26.28
CA ARG A 699 -22.65 15.96 26.54
C ARG A 699 -21.93 14.62 26.44
N ASP A 700 -21.03 14.48 25.48
CA ASP A 700 -20.25 13.27 25.30
C ASP A 700 -18.74 13.56 25.38
N THR A 701 -18.07 12.82 26.25
CA THR A 701 -16.62 12.88 26.47
C THR A 701 -16.01 11.47 26.57
N THR A 702 -16.66 10.44 26.02
CA THR A 702 -16.13 9.07 25.98
C THR A 702 -14.97 8.94 25.00
N ASP A 703 -14.04 8.03 25.31
CA ASP A 703 -12.86 7.70 24.49
C ASP A 703 -13.17 6.76 23.31
N ASP A 704 -14.08 5.82 23.49
CA ASP A 704 -14.63 4.93 22.45
C ASP A 704 -16.17 4.98 22.48
N ASN A 705 -16.83 4.99 21.32
CA ASN A 705 -18.29 5.17 21.26
C ASN A 705 -19.09 3.89 21.62
N MET A 706 -18.45 2.72 21.69
CA MET A 706 -19.14 1.43 21.76
C MET A 706 -18.75 0.62 23.01
N PHE A 707 -17.46 0.58 23.39
CA PHE A 707 -17.01 0.13 24.71
C PHE A 707 -16.07 1.17 25.36
N PRO A 708 -16.61 2.32 25.83
CA PRO A 708 -15.82 3.33 26.54
C PRO A 708 -15.01 2.74 27.68
N SER A 709 -13.79 3.26 27.88
CA SER A 709 -12.97 2.98 29.06
C SER A 709 -12.83 4.19 29.99
N ARG A 710 -13.02 5.41 29.47
CA ARG A 710 -12.86 6.66 30.23
C ARG A 710 -13.86 7.71 29.77
N GLY A 711 -14.21 8.62 30.68
CA GLY A 711 -15.04 9.79 30.39
C GLY A 711 -16.52 9.57 30.73
N SER A 712 -17.41 10.32 30.09
CA SER A 712 -18.83 10.33 30.45
C SER A 712 -19.73 10.72 29.29
N LYS A 713 -20.93 10.15 29.25
CA LYS A 713 -22.00 10.49 28.31
C LYS A 713 -23.26 10.85 29.11
N ASN A 714 -23.74 12.07 28.94
CA ASN A 714 -24.86 12.62 29.71
C ASN A 714 -25.87 13.21 28.74
N SER A 715 -27.16 13.01 28.98
CA SER A 715 -28.21 13.68 28.21
C SER A 715 -29.41 14.05 29.06
N ALA A 716 -30.01 15.19 28.75
CA ALA A 716 -31.30 15.60 29.28
C ALA A 716 -32.24 15.94 28.11
N SER A 717 -33.50 15.52 28.19
CA SER A 717 -34.49 15.69 27.13
C SER A 717 -35.86 16.06 27.70
N VAL A 718 -36.57 16.95 27.01
CA VAL A 718 -37.97 17.30 27.27
C VAL A 718 -38.75 17.13 25.98
N THR A 719 -39.71 16.20 25.98
CA THR A 719 -40.69 15.98 24.92
C THR A 719 -42.03 16.57 25.35
N TYR A 720 -42.63 17.40 24.50
CA TYR A 720 -43.96 17.96 24.67
C TYR A 720 -44.85 17.49 23.53
N ALA A 721 -46.02 16.93 23.85
CA ALA A 721 -47.00 16.41 22.91
C ALA A 721 -48.38 17.06 23.10
N GLY A 722 -49.11 17.22 22.00
CA GLY A 722 -50.45 17.82 22.00
C GLY A 722 -50.45 19.36 22.09
N GLY A 723 -51.57 19.93 22.52
CA GLY A 723 -51.70 21.38 22.71
C GLY A 723 -51.53 22.15 21.40
N PHE A 724 -50.58 23.09 21.36
CA PHE A 724 -50.29 23.88 20.16
C PHE A 724 -49.73 23.06 18.98
N LEU A 725 -49.22 21.84 19.23
CA LEU A 725 -48.76 20.91 18.20
C LEU A 725 -49.90 20.08 17.59
N MET A 726 -51.13 20.24 18.09
CA MET A 726 -52.30 19.39 17.77
C MET A 726 -52.05 17.90 18.08
N GLY A 727 -52.93 17.01 17.61
CA GLY A 727 -52.89 15.58 17.93
C GLY A 727 -53.69 15.20 19.19
N ASP A 728 -53.94 13.91 19.34
CA ASP A 728 -54.80 13.32 20.36
C ASP A 728 -54.06 13.03 21.68
N ALA A 729 -52.78 12.64 21.55
CA ALA A 729 -51.89 12.41 22.68
C ALA A 729 -51.39 13.74 23.26
N SER A 730 -51.65 13.98 24.54
CA SER A 730 -51.30 15.25 25.20
C SER A 730 -50.55 15.01 26.50
N HIS A 731 -49.22 15.10 26.46
CA HIS A 731 -48.35 14.76 27.59
C HIS A 731 -46.99 15.50 27.52
N THR A 732 -46.32 15.62 28.66
CA THR A 732 -44.92 16.09 28.74
C THR A 732 -44.06 15.02 29.40
N LYS A 733 -42.95 14.68 28.76
CA LYS A 733 -42.01 13.61 29.15
C LYS A 733 -40.62 14.21 29.31
N VAL A 734 -40.06 14.11 30.51
CA VAL A 734 -38.71 14.54 30.85
C VAL A 734 -37.87 13.29 31.06
N GLY A 735 -36.67 13.26 30.48
CA GLY A 735 -35.70 12.16 30.59
C GLY A 735 -34.31 12.68 30.92
N VAL A 736 -33.61 11.97 31.79
CA VAL A 736 -32.20 12.21 32.13
C VAL A 736 -31.44 10.89 32.05
N TYR A 737 -30.28 10.90 31.43
CA TYR A 737 -29.35 9.78 31.35
C TYR A 737 -27.94 10.26 31.66
N SER A 738 -27.20 9.46 32.44
CA SER A 738 -25.78 9.64 32.69
C SER A 738 -25.09 8.29 32.65
N ALA A 739 -23.93 8.21 32.00
CA ALA A 739 -23.00 7.10 32.07
C ALA A 739 -21.59 7.66 32.28
N SER A 740 -20.85 7.10 33.23
CA SER A 740 -19.49 7.50 33.57
C SER A 740 -18.56 6.29 33.66
N PHE A 741 -17.38 6.41 33.09
CA PHE A 741 -16.42 5.32 32.89
C PHE A 741 -15.08 5.66 33.51
N PHE A 742 -14.59 4.76 34.35
CA PHE A 742 -13.37 4.91 35.12
C PHE A 742 -12.43 3.73 34.80
N SER A 743 -11.38 4.01 34.03
CA SER A 743 -10.30 3.03 33.81
C SER A 743 -9.51 2.82 35.10
N LEU A 744 -9.32 1.55 35.44
CA LEU A 744 -8.64 1.04 36.61
C LEU A 744 -7.40 0.22 36.19
N PRO A 745 -6.51 -0.19 37.11
CA PRO A 745 -5.35 -1.02 36.79
C PRO A 745 -5.73 -2.35 36.09
N LEU A 746 -4.74 -2.99 35.45
CA LEU A 746 -4.91 -4.28 34.76
C LEU A 746 -5.96 -4.26 33.62
N GLU A 747 -6.04 -3.14 32.89
CA GLU A 747 -6.98 -2.93 31.77
C GLU A 747 -8.47 -3.07 32.16
N THR A 748 -8.78 -2.92 33.44
CA THR A 748 -10.16 -2.98 33.94
C THR A 748 -10.87 -1.62 33.86
N VAL A 749 -12.20 -1.64 33.82
CA VAL A 749 -13.05 -0.44 33.74
C VAL A 749 -14.23 -0.60 34.69
N PHE A 750 -14.50 0.42 35.50
CA PHE A 750 -15.74 0.55 36.24
C PHE A 750 -16.68 1.53 35.53
N GLY A 751 -17.88 1.07 35.20
CA GLY A 751 -18.94 1.87 34.57
C GLY A 751 -20.09 2.11 35.56
N ILE A 752 -20.56 3.36 35.65
CA ILE A 752 -21.76 3.73 36.41
C ILE A 752 -22.77 4.32 35.43
N TYR A 753 -24.00 3.83 35.46
CA TYR A 753 -25.10 4.28 34.62
C TYR A 753 -26.28 4.72 35.50
N GLY A 754 -26.97 5.78 35.09
CA GLY A 754 -28.18 6.27 35.72
C GLY A 754 -29.18 6.74 34.67
N ARG A 755 -30.45 6.38 34.83
CA ARG A 755 -31.58 6.89 34.03
C ARG A 755 -32.70 7.31 34.97
N ALA A 756 -33.29 8.48 34.73
CA ALA A 756 -34.49 8.94 35.41
C ALA A 756 -35.48 9.51 34.39
N GLY A 757 -36.76 9.35 34.66
CA GLY A 757 -37.83 9.80 33.76
C GLY A 757 -39.08 10.22 34.52
N TYR A 758 -39.73 11.26 34.02
CA TYR A 758 -40.99 11.81 34.54
C TYR A 758 -41.93 12.10 33.37
N LEU A 759 -43.19 11.70 33.49
CA LEU A 759 -44.22 11.79 32.45
C LEU A 759 -45.52 12.29 33.10
N THR A 760 -46.09 13.36 32.56
CA THR A 760 -47.36 13.92 33.00
C THR A 760 -48.30 14.08 31.82
N SER A 761 -49.61 13.94 32.04
CA SER A 761 -50.60 14.41 31.06
C SER A 761 -50.59 15.94 31.03
N ASN A 762 -50.83 16.51 29.86
CA ASN A 762 -51.04 17.95 29.66
C ASN A 762 -52.55 18.29 29.55
N SER A 763 -53.42 17.31 29.75
CA SER A 763 -54.88 17.45 29.58
C SER A 763 -55.64 16.54 30.56
N ASN A 764 -56.97 16.59 30.53
CA ASN A 764 -57.83 15.67 31.28
C ASN A 764 -57.94 14.26 30.63
N ARG A 765 -57.21 13.99 29.54
CA ARG A 765 -57.13 12.65 28.93
C ARG A 765 -56.02 11.82 29.60
N ASP A 766 -56.24 10.50 29.64
CA ASP A 766 -55.23 9.53 30.03
C ASP A 766 -54.02 9.58 29.07
N VAL A 767 -52.81 9.42 29.61
CA VAL A 767 -51.59 9.29 28.80
C VAL A 767 -51.64 7.97 28.01
N PRO A 768 -51.27 7.94 26.71
CA PRO A 768 -51.24 6.70 25.96
C PRO A 768 -50.34 5.63 26.61
N VAL A 769 -50.81 4.39 26.69
CA VAL A 769 -50.14 3.29 27.42
C VAL A 769 -48.74 3.02 26.86
N PHE A 770 -48.57 3.18 25.55
CA PHE A 770 -47.29 3.01 24.86
C PHE A 770 -46.28 4.14 25.10
N GLU A 771 -46.70 5.27 25.68
CA GLU A 771 -45.78 6.34 26.10
C GLU A 771 -45.30 6.18 27.55
N ARG A 772 -45.92 5.29 28.33
CA ARG A 772 -45.58 5.06 29.75
C ARG A 772 -44.27 4.30 29.88
N PHE A 773 -43.55 4.53 30.98
CA PHE A 773 -42.24 3.92 31.19
C PHE A 773 -42.36 2.45 31.59
N THR A 774 -41.69 1.58 30.84
CA THR A 774 -41.46 0.17 31.19
C THR A 774 -39.95 -0.07 31.28
N LEU A 775 -39.55 -0.95 32.20
CA LEU A 775 -38.17 -1.40 32.37
C LEU A 775 -38.10 -2.92 32.17
N GLY A 776 -36.90 -3.48 32.12
CA GLY A 776 -36.64 -4.89 31.81
C GLY A 776 -35.70 -5.06 30.60
N GLY A 777 -35.09 -6.23 30.52
CA GLY A 777 -34.21 -6.66 29.45
C GLY A 777 -32.82 -6.00 29.43
N ILE A 778 -32.02 -6.41 28.44
CA ILE A 778 -30.56 -6.19 28.33
C ILE A 778 -30.08 -4.72 28.34
N SER A 779 -31.00 -3.77 28.28
CA SER A 779 -30.73 -2.32 28.26
C SER A 779 -31.08 -1.60 29.55
N THR A 780 -31.74 -2.24 30.53
CA THR A 780 -32.14 -1.61 31.81
C THR A 780 -31.94 -2.49 33.04
N LEU A 781 -32.77 -3.53 33.24
CA LEU A 781 -32.73 -4.45 34.37
C LEU A 781 -32.57 -5.88 33.84
N ARG A 782 -31.33 -6.34 33.72
CA ARG A 782 -31.00 -7.64 33.10
C ARG A 782 -31.55 -8.81 33.90
N GLY A 783 -32.10 -9.80 33.20
CA GLY A 783 -32.75 -10.95 33.82
C GLY A 783 -34.26 -10.78 34.08
N LEU A 784 -34.74 -9.55 34.24
CA LEU A 784 -36.19 -9.25 34.32
C LEU A 784 -36.76 -9.00 32.93
N ARG A 785 -37.97 -9.52 32.65
CA ARG A 785 -38.60 -9.40 31.32
C ARG A 785 -39.20 -8.01 31.10
N ASP A 786 -40.05 -7.61 32.03
CA ASP A 786 -40.72 -6.33 32.08
C ASP A 786 -40.96 -5.94 33.55
N ILE A 787 -40.98 -4.64 33.83
CA ILE A 787 -41.19 -4.05 35.15
C ILE A 787 -41.99 -2.76 34.99
N GLY A 788 -43.05 -2.65 35.79
CA GLY A 788 -43.80 -1.43 36.03
C GLY A 788 -45.16 -1.68 36.71
N PRO A 789 -45.93 -0.62 37.00
CA PRO A 789 -47.28 -0.70 37.53
C PRO A 789 -48.18 -1.61 36.70
N ARG A 790 -48.94 -2.45 37.39
CA ARG A 790 -49.94 -3.36 36.83
C ARG A 790 -51.34 -3.00 37.33
N ASP A 791 -52.37 -3.30 36.53
CA ASP A 791 -53.76 -3.14 36.95
C ASP A 791 -54.09 -4.11 38.11
N PRO A 792 -54.60 -3.64 39.27
CA PRO A 792 -54.84 -4.51 40.43
C PRO A 792 -55.91 -5.61 40.24
N LYS A 793 -56.74 -5.52 39.19
CA LYS A 793 -57.81 -6.49 38.91
C LYS A 793 -57.42 -7.48 37.81
N THR A 794 -56.75 -7.01 36.76
CA THR A 794 -56.39 -7.84 35.60
C THR A 794 -54.92 -8.24 35.53
N ASN A 795 -54.07 -7.69 36.41
CA ASN A 795 -52.61 -7.83 36.40
C ASN A 795 -51.92 -7.36 35.09
N ASP A 796 -52.66 -6.62 34.25
CA ASP A 796 -52.21 -6.06 32.96
C ASP A 796 -51.12 -5.00 33.16
N LEU A 797 -50.08 -5.00 32.33
CA LEU A 797 -48.93 -4.10 32.48
C LEU A 797 -49.23 -2.72 31.90
N LEU A 798 -49.33 -1.72 32.76
CA LEU A 798 -49.63 -0.34 32.36
C LEU A 798 -48.37 0.52 32.17
N GLY A 799 -47.25 0.15 32.80
CA GLY A 799 -46.06 1.00 32.88
C GLY A 799 -46.27 2.23 33.79
N GLY A 800 -45.19 2.96 34.06
CA GLY A 800 -45.16 4.07 35.03
C GLY A 800 -45.21 5.47 34.40
N LEU A 801 -45.60 6.45 35.21
CA LEU A 801 -45.41 7.88 34.93
C LEU A 801 -44.03 8.36 35.39
N THR A 802 -43.36 7.64 36.30
CA THR A 802 -41.97 7.90 36.68
C THR A 802 -41.15 6.63 36.54
N MET A 803 -39.85 6.79 36.28
CA MET A 803 -38.89 5.68 36.27
C MET A 803 -37.54 6.10 36.84
N MET A 804 -36.85 5.16 37.46
CA MET A 804 -35.45 5.33 37.83
C MET A 804 -34.70 4.01 37.71
N VAL A 805 -33.48 4.05 37.16
CA VAL A 805 -32.55 2.93 37.02
C VAL A 805 -31.14 3.40 37.34
N PHE A 806 -30.41 2.59 38.10
CA PHE A 806 -28.96 2.67 38.24
C PHE A 806 -28.35 1.32 37.88
N SER A 807 -27.17 1.34 37.27
CA SER A 807 -26.38 0.14 37.00
C SER A 807 -24.92 0.40 37.31
N GLY A 808 -24.26 -0.54 37.97
CA GLY A 808 -22.81 -0.59 38.15
C GLY A 808 -22.25 -1.78 37.39
N GLU A 809 -21.25 -1.54 36.53
CA GLU A 809 -20.56 -2.58 35.76
C GLU A 809 -19.07 -2.60 36.07
N PHE A 810 -18.51 -3.79 36.31
CA PHE A 810 -17.08 -4.01 36.39
C PHE A 810 -16.63 -4.86 35.20
N ILE A 811 -15.84 -4.26 34.31
CA ILE A 811 -15.41 -4.83 33.04
C ILE A 811 -13.91 -5.15 33.14
N PHE A 812 -13.52 -6.35 32.73
CA PHE A 812 -12.14 -6.84 32.82
C PHE A 812 -11.74 -7.62 31.56
N PRO A 813 -10.45 -7.68 31.18
CA PRO A 813 -10.02 -8.49 30.04
C PRO A 813 -10.18 -9.99 30.33
N LEU A 814 -10.88 -10.72 29.46
CA LEU A 814 -10.91 -12.20 29.48
C LEU A 814 -9.79 -12.75 28.57
N ILE A 815 -9.73 -12.27 27.33
CA ILE A 815 -8.66 -12.56 26.37
C ILE A 815 -8.32 -11.24 25.67
N ALA A 816 -7.32 -10.52 26.20
CA ALA A 816 -6.90 -9.22 25.70
C ALA A 816 -6.51 -9.26 24.21
N SER A 817 -5.76 -10.30 23.80
CA SER A 817 -5.34 -10.50 22.40
C SER A 817 -6.49 -10.74 21.41
N ALA A 818 -7.69 -11.07 21.88
CA ALA A 818 -8.89 -11.27 21.08
C ALA A 818 -9.94 -10.16 21.26
N GLY A 819 -9.64 -9.12 22.06
CA GLY A 819 -10.60 -8.04 22.38
C GLY A 819 -11.83 -8.52 23.16
N MET A 820 -11.74 -9.63 23.89
CA MET A 820 -12.84 -10.19 24.66
C MET A 820 -12.74 -9.76 26.13
N LYS A 821 -13.83 -9.19 26.65
CA LYS A 821 -13.95 -8.64 28.00
C LYS A 821 -15.03 -9.41 28.79
N GLY A 822 -14.75 -9.71 30.06
CA GLY A 822 -15.75 -10.14 31.02
C GLY A 822 -16.43 -8.93 31.64
N VAL A 823 -17.68 -9.11 32.08
CA VAL A 823 -18.48 -8.09 32.76
C VAL A 823 -19.13 -8.72 33.99
N LEU A 824 -19.00 -8.06 35.14
CA LEU A 824 -19.89 -8.26 36.28
C LEU A 824 -20.80 -7.03 36.35
N PHE A 825 -22.08 -7.22 36.69
CA PHE A 825 -23.01 -6.09 36.82
C PHE A 825 -23.96 -6.23 38.00
N TYR A 826 -24.46 -5.08 38.45
CA TYR A 826 -25.57 -4.94 39.37
C TYR A 826 -26.49 -3.84 38.84
N ASP A 827 -27.76 -4.17 38.60
CA ASP A 827 -28.79 -3.24 38.14
C ASP A 827 -29.86 -3.08 39.21
N THR A 828 -30.30 -1.85 39.46
CA THR A 828 -31.40 -1.56 40.38
C THR A 828 -32.31 -0.47 39.82
N GLY A 829 -33.63 -0.61 39.98
CA GLY A 829 -34.59 0.33 39.40
C GLY A 829 -36.03 -0.12 39.46
N ASN A 830 -36.96 0.79 39.16
CA ASN A 830 -38.38 0.51 39.00
C ASN A 830 -39.11 1.66 38.28
N THR A 831 -40.40 1.48 37.99
CA THR A 831 -41.31 2.54 37.51
C THR A 831 -42.53 2.63 38.42
N TRP A 832 -43.12 3.81 38.54
CA TRP A 832 -44.24 4.07 39.46
C TRP A 832 -45.33 4.93 38.81
N ASN A 833 -46.53 4.91 39.39
CA ASN A 833 -47.67 5.72 38.90
C ASN A 833 -47.55 7.20 39.28
N SER A 834 -46.79 7.55 40.31
CA SER A 834 -46.49 8.94 40.70
C SER A 834 -45.28 8.98 41.64
N GLY A 835 -44.53 10.09 41.62
CA GLY A 835 -43.37 10.30 42.49
C GLY A 835 -42.23 9.30 42.27
N TYR A 836 -41.24 9.29 43.17
CA TYR A 836 -40.16 8.29 43.18
C TYR A 836 -40.21 7.54 44.51
N ASN A 837 -40.24 6.21 44.49
CA ASN A 837 -40.27 5.38 45.68
C ASN A 837 -39.02 4.49 45.78
N PHE A 838 -37.98 5.01 46.42
CA PHE A 838 -36.72 4.31 46.64
C PHE A 838 -36.83 3.03 47.50
N GLY A 839 -37.95 2.82 48.21
CA GLY A 839 -38.22 1.59 48.95
C GLY A 839 -38.77 0.44 48.10
N ASP A 840 -39.20 0.70 46.86
CA ASP A 840 -39.71 -0.28 45.90
C ASP A 840 -38.82 -0.29 44.66
N LEU A 841 -37.56 -0.72 44.83
CA LEU A 841 -36.59 -0.90 43.75
C LEU A 841 -36.36 -2.39 43.49
N ARG A 842 -36.49 -2.81 42.24
CA ARG A 842 -36.06 -4.15 41.78
C ARG A 842 -34.54 -4.20 41.75
N GLN A 843 -33.96 -5.38 41.95
CA GLN A 843 -32.52 -5.59 42.03
C GLN A 843 -32.12 -6.86 41.27
N THR A 844 -31.11 -6.74 40.41
CA THR A 844 -30.54 -7.87 39.67
C THR A 844 -29.02 -7.77 39.70
N ALA A 845 -28.34 -8.91 39.64
CA ALA A 845 -26.89 -8.96 39.47
C ALA A 845 -26.53 -10.09 38.51
N GLY A 846 -25.36 -9.99 37.88
CA GLY A 846 -25.04 -10.96 36.86
C GLY A 846 -23.63 -10.88 36.31
N VAL A 847 -23.40 -11.75 35.33
CA VAL A 847 -22.12 -11.92 34.65
C VAL A 847 -22.34 -11.93 33.14
N GLY A 848 -21.31 -11.57 32.38
CA GLY A 848 -21.40 -11.61 30.94
C GLY A 848 -20.06 -11.53 30.23
N VAL A 849 -20.13 -11.71 28.92
CA VAL A 849 -19.01 -11.62 27.99
C VAL A 849 -19.35 -10.59 26.92
N ARG A 850 -18.42 -9.67 26.66
CA ARG A 850 -18.47 -8.70 25.57
C ARG A 850 -17.29 -8.92 24.64
N TRP A 851 -17.54 -9.00 23.33
CA TRP A 851 -16.48 -9.30 22.36
C TRP A 851 -16.65 -8.49 21.08
N TYR A 852 -15.59 -7.84 20.63
CA TYR A 852 -15.49 -7.34 19.25
C TYR A 852 -15.14 -8.51 18.31
N SER A 853 -16.16 -9.23 17.86
CA SER A 853 -15.99 -10.25 16.83
C SER A 853 -15.80 -9.62 15.44
N PRO A 854 -15.24 -10.34 14.45
CA PRO A 854 -15.15 -9.86 13.07
C PRO A 854 -16.50 -9.52 12.42
N ILE A 855 -17.61 -10.03 12.97
CA ILE A 855 -18.99 -9.78 12.51
C ILE A 855 -19.72 -8.70 13.33
N GLY A 856 -19.04 -8.05 14.29
CA GLY A 856 -19.57 -6.96 15.11
C GLY A 856 -19.46 -7.21 16.62
N PRO A 857 -19.91 -6.24 17.45
CA PRO A 857 -19.92 -6.41 18.89
C PRO A 857 -20.93 -7.50 19.29
N LEU A 858 -20.52 -8.38 20.20
CA LEU A 858 -21.34 -9.39 20.82
C LEU A 858 -21.45 -9.08 22.31
N ARG A 859 -22.66 -9.18 22.87
CA ARG A 859 -22.94 -9.23 24.31
C ARG A 859 -23.65 -10.55 24.60
N LEU A 860 -23.20 -11.27 25.61
CA LEU A 860 -23.90 -12.42 26.20
C LEU A 860 -23.90 -12.22 27.71
N GLU A 861 -25.06 -11.97 28.30
CA GLU A 861 -25.18 -11.53 29.69
C GLU A 861 -26.26 -12.38 30.40
N TYR A 862 -25.96 -12.88 31.60
CA TYR A 862 -26.88 -13.63 32.45
C TYR A 862 -27.21 -12.80 33.69
N GLY A 863 -28.49 -12.44 33.85
CA GLY A 863 -28.99 -11.70 35.01
C GLY A 863 -29.75 -12.61 35.97
N LEU A 864 -29.37 -12.58 37.25
CA LEU A 864 -30.05 -13.19 38.39
C LEU A 864 -30.90 -12.13 39.10
N VAL A 865 -32.14 -12.46 39.44
CA VAL A 865 -33.03 -11.58 40.21
C VAL A 865 -32.75 -11.76 41.70
N LEU A 866 -32.38 -10.66 42.37
CA LEU A 866 -32.03 -10.68 43.80
C LEU A 866 -33.26 -10.51 44.71
N ASP A 867 -34.32 -9.87 44.21
CA ASP A 867 -35.60 -9.66 44.90
C ASP A 867 -36.78 -10.38 44.20
N PRO A 868 -36.77 -11.71 44.02
CA PRO A 868 -37.77 -12.40 43.21
C PRO A 868 -39.19 -12.29 43.79
N ARG A 869 -40.14 -11.84 42.96
CA ARG A 869 -41.59 -11.89 43.22
C ARG A 869 -42.16 -13.20 42.62
N LYS A 870 -43.37 -13.59 43.01
CA LYS A 870 -43.99 -14.87 42.60
C LYS A 870 -44.07 -15.08 41.07
N GLU A 871 -44.21 -14.00 40.31
CA GLU A 871 -44.34 -14.01 38.85
C GLU A 871 -42.97 -13.99 38.11
N ASP A 872 -41.86 -13.79 38.83
CA ASP A 872 -40.55 -13.56 38.22
C ASP A 872 -39.80 -14.87 37.91
N SER A 873 -38.99 -14.84 36.85
CA SER A 873 -37.96 -15.87 36.62
C SER A 873 -36.79 -15.63 37.58
N PRO A 874 -36.16 -16.67 38.17
CA PRO A 874 -35.00 -16.49 39.05
C PRO A 874 -33.81 -15.86 38.31
N GLY A 875 -33.68 -16.09 37.01
CA GLY A 875 -32.71 -15.40 36.15
C GLY A 875 -32.99 -15.67 34.66
N ARG A 876 -32.27 -14.99 33.76
CA ARG A 876 -32.36 -15.18 32.30
C ARG A 876 -31.03 -14.90 31.60
N TRP A 877 -30.82 -15.57 30.47
CA TRP A 877 -29.80 -15.22 29.47
C TRP A 877 -30.36 -14.23 28.46
N GLU A 878 -29.56 -13.23 28.11
CA GLU A 878 -29.82 -12.28 27.03
C GLU A 878 -28.57 -12.16 26.16
N PHE A 879 -28.75 -12.00 24.85
CA PHE A 879 -27.61 -11.81 23.93
C PHE A 879 -27.93 -10.84 22.80
N THR A 880 -26.91 -10.14 22.31
CA THR A 880 -26.96 -9.35 21.07
C THR A 880 -25.69 -9.56 20.27
N ILE A 881 -25.82 -9.59 18.94
CA ILE A 881 -24.74 -9.75 17.97
C ILE A 881 -24.92 -8.69 16.88
N GLY A 882 -23.87 -7.91 16.64
CA GLY A 882 -23.89 -6.81 15.68
C GLY A 882 -24.30 -5.48 16.31
N MET A 883 -24.42 -4.43 15.49
CA MET A 883 -24.78 -3.07 15.94
C MET A 883 -26.28 -2.94 16.25
N MET A 884 -26.72 -3.60 17.32
CA MET A 884 -27.97 -3.26 18.01
C MET A 884 -27.68 -2.11 18.99
N MET A 885 -27.98 -0.89 18.54
CA MET A 885 -28.14 0.29 19.42
C MET A 885 -29.59 0.39 19.86
#